data_AF-A0A8H3CIT5-F1
#
_entry.id   AF-A0A8H3CIT5-F1
#
_cell.length_a   1.000
_cell.length_b   1.000
_cell.length_c   1.000
_cell.angle_alpha   90.00
_cell.angle_beta   90.00
_cell.angle_gamma   90.00
#
_symmetry.space_group_name_H-M   'P 1'
#
loop_
_entity.id
_entity.type
_entity.pdbx_description
1 polymer ?
#
loop_
_entity_poly.entity_id
_entity_poly.type
_entity_poly.pdbx_seq_one_letter_code
_entity_poly.pdbx_strand_id
1 'polypeptide(L)'
;MLRFTMRNFLEYLAIELLIRILHFCNDFRSILRFSMTSWKHFHLVCDSASLQLRIELDVNNMDIVDKNLDCVSVLKNLRRYQSAQINLKPVRILHKFIPARGFYREARPHEGSIYMPMDSDSGQWQRITLDGLESRLTMACDAPHFQPYALDPSQDLAVMVPKQSSHSTPSWRDVEIHLCSIKSGRAHPLALYSKFKVTPRSDVGVSWRLFIFDDACILKNRLVVRLDYFSDSSVQVLSDIVTWDWTTGTLLHRISLPVEHCRHTFLDESHLAVHSIIIPRYRTPDDGPSTLLSIYPLSTSSPASNCTGPNFRLQFASTLSPLIEFAFPELLEGVSLYSHSHKICSTTIQRSLLPGFVYSLAVTLCLSITLVGESEWRRFDIYVSGSKLRGHLDLGKSGIIPWEEWGEDATRWLEDYGNLPHEFWTPPGPRYFEIGRAKTRSSAGSIVTIDFHELPFRRYLCRASVYGNKYRVLRMADQTKVIDKDNPSIVDGFFEHPVVSRLPYMITTKGWNEKQWGTWVVDGEHLIKMNPWKYRKAVASSDDMVTIRRRVVAILVALIIFVPVTLYYRYQIQNTISYASRPLWDKPEGPTNIIPHFYALGLEPSPAICKLHETEPREQDRQVWDAVLFSTELDLLEVRLNELDGVVDRFFVVESDRTFTGIPKKPVLQDALLSPQFARFRPKITYQLHPGRVPNKGESPFNVEREHRLAMTKLINSAISLPLTAAPLVIMSDVDEIPAAHTIALVKKCAFPRVLHLQLRNYVYSFEWPSGWRSWRAQVEEWGPKSQYVHSYSKARGDHILWDAGWHCSFCFKTIEEFVTKMRGYSHADRIGGDMSLLDPKRIQETICSGRDIFNMLPEAYTYKEMFELMHPEP
;
A
#
# COMPACT_ATOMS: atom_id res chain seq x y z
N MET A 1 1.84 41.17 -27.21
CA MET A 1 0.54 40.67 -26.71
C MET A 1 0.60 39.15 -26.64
N LEU A 2 0.84 38.65 -25.42
CA LEU A 2 0.57 37.30 -24.86
C LEU A 2 0.66 36.08 -25.80
N ARG A 3 1.84 35.44 -25.86
CA ARG A 3 1.93 33.97 -26.01
C ARG A 3 2.11 33.37 -24.62
N PHE A 4 1.00 33.10 -23.93
CA PHE A 4 0.99 32.26 -22.74
C PHE A 4 1.19 30.81 -23.19
N THR A 5 2.38 30.27 -22.97
CA THR A 5 2.58 28.82 -22.97
C THR A 5 1.86 28.24 -21.76
N MET A 6 0.92 27.30 -21.97
CA MET A 6 0.07 26.69 -20.94
C MET A 6 0.83 26.07 -19.74
N ARG A 7 2.15 25.91 -19.80
CA ARG A 7 2.97 25.44 -18.67
C ARG A 7 3.04 26.42 -17.50
N ASN A 8 2.81 27.71 -17.71
CA ASN A 8 2.97 28.72 -16.66
C ASN A 8 1.67 29.05 -15.89
N PHE A 9 0.49 28.64 -16.35
CA PHE A 9 -0.77 29.08 -15.73
C PHE A 9 -1.00 28.52 -14.32
N LEU A 10 -0.63 27.25 -14.10
CA LEU A 10 -0.81 26.58 -12.80
C LEU A 10 0.11 27.14 -11.70
N GLU A 11 1.25 27.72 -12.06
CA GLU A 11 2.22 28.26 -11.10
C GLU A 11 1.75 29.56 -10.44
N TYR A 12 0.85 30.31 -11.10
CA TYR A 12 0.28 31.57 -10.62
C TYR A 12 -1.06 31.43 -9.89
N LEU A 13 -1.65 30.23 -9.87
CA LEU A 13 -2.89 29.99 -9.11
C LEU A 13 -2.59 29.91 -7.62
N ALA A 14 -3.46 30.51 -6.81
CA ALA A 14 -3.44 30.36 -5.37
C ALA A 14 -3.59 28.88 -4.99
N ILE A 15 -2.88 28.44 -3.94
CA ILE A 15 -2.86 27.04 -3.48
C ILE A 15 -4.27 26.55 -3.18
N GLU A 16 -5.11 27.40 -2.60
CA GLU A 16 -6.51 27.12 -2.29
C GLU A 16 -7.33 26.84 -3.54
N LEU A 17 -7.05 27.55 -4.64
CA LEU A 17 -7.73 27.34 -5.92
C LEU A 17 -7.27 26.02 -6.56
N LEU A 18 -5.98 25.71 -6.50
CA LEU A 18 -5.43 24.43 -6.96
C LEU A 18 -6.04 23.26 -6.19
N ILE A 19 -6.13 23.35 -4.86
CA ILE A 19 -6.77 22.32 -4.02
C ILE A 19 -8.24 22.15 -4.43
N ARG A 20 -8.99 23.24 -4.64
CA ARG A 20 -10.39 23.17 -5.11
C ARG A 20 -10.50 22.52 -6.49
N ILE A 21 -9.65 22.89 -7.45
CA ILE A 21 -9.62 22.27 -8.79
C ILE A 21 -9.37 20.77 -8.69
N LEU A 22 -8.43 20.35 -7.84
CA LEU A 22 -8.11 18.94 -7.63
C LEU A 22 -9.26 18.16 -6.97
N HIS A 23 -10.07 18.79 -6.12
CA HIS A 23 -11.30 18.20 -5.60
C HIS A 23 -12.40 18.02 -6.67
N PHE A 24 -12.36 18.78 -7.77
CA PHE A 24 -13.25 18.58 -8.92
C PHE A 24 -12.75 17.50 -9.90
N CYS A 25 -11.55 16.96 -9.72
CA CYS A 25 -11.09 15.83 -10.52
C CYS A 25 -11.90 14.57 -10.15
N ASN A 26 -12.42 13.88 -11.16
CA ASN A 26 -13.30 12.72 -10.96
C ASN A 26 -12.59 11.50 -10.36
N ASP A 27 -11.25 11.39 -10.44
CA ASP A 27 -10.50 10.29 -9.86
C ASP A 27 -9.26 10.73 -9.05
N PHE A 28 -8.91 9.92 -8.05
CA PHE A 28 -7.68 10.12 -7.27
C PHE A 28 -6.41 9.97 -8.12
N ARG A 29 -6.47 9.24 -9.24
CA ARG A 29 -5.31 9.03 -10.13
C ARG A 29 -4.88 10.34 -10.79
N SER A 30 -5.81 11.24 -11.07
CA SER A 30 -5.55 12.57 -11.60
C SER A 30 -4.84 13.44 -10.56
N ILE A 31 -5.23 13.33 -9.29
CA ILE A 31 -4.55 14.00 -8.18
C ILE A 31 -3.11 13.47 -8.02
N LEU A 32 -2.91 12.15 -8.12
CA LEU A 32 -1.57 11.54 -8.07
C LEU A 32 -0.73 11.87 -9.33
N ARG A 33 -1.33 11.92 -10.52
CA ARG A 33 -0.64 12.37 -11.73
C ARG A 33 -0.20 13.81 -11.62
N PHE A 34 -1.05 14.67 -11.06
CA PHE A 34 -0.71 16.04 -10.76
C PHE A 34 0.46 16.13 -9.76
N SER A 35 0.46 15.35 -8.69
CA SER A 35 1.57 15.33 -7.72
C SER A 35 2.91 14.93 -8.34
N MET A 36 2.90 14.13 -9.41
CA MET A 36 4.11 13.72 -10.14
C MET A 36 4.67 14.80 -11.09
N THR A 37 3.98 15.93 -11.29
CA THR A 37 4.40 16.94 -12.28
C THR A 37 5.48 17.91 -11.77
N SER A 38 5.57 18.14 -10.46
CA SER A 38 6.62 18.96 -9.85
C SER A 38 6.71 18.70 -8.35
N TRP A 39 7.85 19.06 -7.73
CA TRP A 39 8.05 18.96 -6.29
C TRP A 39 7.06 19.84 -5.49
N LYS A 40 6.70 21.01 -6.01
CA LYS A 40 5.68 21.89 -5.42
C LYS A 40 4.30 21.23 -5.42
N HIS A 41 3.94 20.57 -6.52
CA HIS A 41 2.67 19.84 -6.65
C HIS A 41 2.64 18.59 -5.76
N PHE A 42 3.78 17.91 -5.61
CA PHE A 42 3.94 16.81 -4.68
C PHE A 42 3.62 17.22 -3.24
N HIS A 43 4.28 18.26 -2.74
CA HIS A 43 4.03 18.76 -1.37
C HIS A 43 2.63 19.31 -1.19
N LEU A 44 2.07 20.00 -2.19
CA LEU A 44 0.68 20.46 -2.15
C LEU A 44 -0.30 19.30 -1.92
N VAL A 45 -0.10 18.17 -2.60
CA VAL A 45 -0.95 16.98 -2.43
C VAL A 45 -0.64 16.23 -1.14
N CYS A 46 0.63 16.14 -0.73
CA CYS A 46 1.07 15.44 0.49
C CYS A 46 0.65 16.15 1.78
N ASP A 47 0.76 17.48 1.82
CA ASP A 47 0.50 18.29 3.01
C ASP A 47 -0.98 18.66 3.17
N SER A 48 -1.74 18.64 2.08
CA SER A 48 -3.19 18.91 2.12
C SER A 48 -3.95 17.72 2.70
N ALA A 49 -4.36 17.84 3.97
CA ALA A 49 -5.19 16.83 4.63
C ALA A 49 -6.49 16.51 3.86
N SER A 50 -7.06 17.49 3.17
CA SER A 50 -8.27 17.30 2.37
C SER A 50 -8.04 16.44 1.12
N LEU A 51 -6.93 16.66 0.41
CA LEU A 51 -6.56 15.87 -0.78
C LEU A 51 -6.11 14.47 -0.36
N GLN A 52 -5.35 14.36 0.73
CA GLN A 52 -4.98 13.08 1.33
C GLN A 52 -6.22 12.28 1.73
N LEU A 53 -7.20 12.91 2.39
CA LEU A 53 -8.45 12.27 2.76
C LEU A 53 -9.23 11.80 1.53
N ARG A 54 -9.33 12.63 0.48
CA ARG A 54 -9.97 12.24 -0.78
C ARG A 54 -9.29 11.02 -1.41
N ILE A 55 -7.95 11.03 -1.49
CA ILE A 55 -7.18 9.89 -2.01
C ILE A 55 -7.45 8.63 -1.18
N GLU A 56 -7.41 8.71 0.16
CA GLU A 56 -7.67 7.55 1.02
C GLU A 56 -9.11 7.04 0.89
N LEU A 57 -10.10 7.92 0.78
CA LEU A 57 -11.50 7.53 0.55
C LEU A 57 -11.68 6.82 -0.80
N ASP A 58 -11.17 7.42 -1.88
CA ASP A 58 -11.29 6.89 -3.24
C ASP A 58 -10.54 5.56 -3.40
N VAL A 59 -9.33 5.44 -2.82
CA VAL A 59 -8.54 4.19 -2.84
C VAL A 59 -9.29 3.04 -2.14
N ASN A 60 -10.11 3.36 -1.15
CA ASN A 60 -10.85 2.37 -0.37
C ASN A 60 -12.34 2.27 -0.77
N ASN A 61 -12.81 3.01 -1.79
CA ASN A 61 -14.24 3.12 -2.15
C ASN A 61 -15.14 3.48 -0.95
N MET A 62 -14.68 4.38 -0.08
CA MET A 62 -15.41 4.85 1.09
C MET A 62 -15.92 6.28 0.89
N ASP A 63 -17.01 6.60 1.58
CA ASP A 63 -17.61 7.93 1.65
C ASP A 63 -17.80 8.39 3.11
N ILE A 64 -17.88 9.70 3.30
CA ILE A 64 -18.12 10.32 4.61
C ILE A 64 -19.62 10.51 4.82
N VAL A 65 -20.13 10.02 5.96
CA VAL A 65 -21.55 10.14 6.35
C VAL A 65 -21.90 11.55 6.80
N ASP A 66 -21.04 12.17 7.63
CA ASP A 66 -21.25 13.53 8.15
C ASP A 66 -20.22 14.49 7.55
N LYS A 67 -20.68 15.34 6.63
CA LYS A 67 -19.84 16.33 5.93
C LYS A 67 -19.35 17.47 6.83
N ASN A 68 -19.84 17.56 8.08
CA ASN A 68 -19.41 18.58 9.05
C ASN A 68 -18.17 18.17 9.88
N LEU A 69 -17.63 16.97 9.65
CA LEU A 69 -16.46 16.48 10.39
C LEU A 69 -15.14 17.12 9.91
N ASP A 70 -14.23 17.38 10.84
CA ASP A 70 -12.88 17.90 10.55
C ASP A 70 -12.04 16.87 9.77
N CYS A 71 -11.63 17.24 8.54
CA CYS A 71 -10.83 16.40 7.64
C CYS A 71 -9.58 15.80 8.29
N VAL A 72 -8.90 16.52 9.19
CA VAL A 72 -7.67 16.04 9.85
C VAL A 72 -7.98 14.90 10.81
N SER A 73 -9.00 15.08 11.66
CA SER A 73 -9.46 14.05 12.59
C SER A 73 -9.94 12.78 11.88
N VAL A 74 -10.70 12.96 10.79
CA VAL A 74 -11.25 11.91 9.95
C VAL A 74 -10.12 11.12 9.29
N LEU A 75 -9.17 11.79 8.64
CA LEU A 75 -7.99 11.16 8.03
C LEU A 75 -7.15 10.38 9.05
N LYS A 76 -6.98 10.92 10.27
CA LYS A 76 -6.24 10.24 11.35
C LYS A 76 -6.93 8.95 11.80
N ASN A 77 -8.26 8.97 11.95
CA ASN A 77 -9.04 7.79 12.31
C ASN A 77 -9.00 6.74 11.21
N LEU A 78 -9.12 7.14 9.94
CA LEU A 78 -9.00 6.26 8.78
C LEU A 78 -7.64 5.55 8.72
N ARG A 79 -6.55 6.31 8.88
CA ARG A 79 -5.18 5.76 8.92
C ARG A 79 -4.96 4.85 10.13
N ARG A 80 -5.56 5.17 11.28
CA ARG A 80 -5.52 4.32 12.48
C ARG A 80 -6.23 2.99 12.24
N TYR A 81 -7.41 3.01 11.63
CA TYR A 81 -8.15 1.82 11.22
C TYR A 81 -7.33 0.95 10.28
N GLN A 82 -6.82 1.52 9.18
CA GLN A 82 -5.94 0.81 8.23
C GLN A 82 -4.70 0.19 8.93
N SER A 83 -4.08 0.92 9.87
CA SER A 83 -2.87 0.47 10.59
C SER A 83 -3.14 -0.64 11.61
N ALA A 84 -4.29 -0.59 12.30
CA ALA A 84 -4.72 -1.62 13.25
C ALA A 84 -4.96 -2.95 12.52
N GLN A 85 -5.60 -2.89 11.35
CA GLN A 85 -5.91 -4.07 10.54
C GLN A 85 -4.66 -4.77 9.96
N ILE A 86 -3.52 -4.09 9.83
CA ILE A 86 -2.27 -4.64 9.27
C ILE A 86 -1.38 -5.27 10.34
N ASN A 87 -1.34 -4.69 11.55
CA ASN A 87 -0.34 -5.06 12.55
C ASN A 87 -0.83 -6.07 13.59
N LEU A 88 -2.13 -6.42 13.62
CA LEU A 88 -2.77 -7.35 14.58
C LEU A 88 -2.04 -7.35 15.94
N LYS A 89 -1.88 -6.19 16.58
CA LYS A 89 -1.18 -6.13 17.86
C LYS A 89 -2.03 -6.90 18.88
N PRO A 90 -1.45 -7.81 19.70
CA PRO A 90 -2.22 -8.46 20.74
C PRO A 90 -2.75 -7.39 21.70
N VAL A 91 -4.06 -7.38 21.91
CA VAL A 91 -4.73 -6.37 22.73
C VAL A 91 -5.02 -6.90 24.10
N ARG A 92 -5.00 -5.99 25.08
CA ARG A 92 -5.41 -6.21 26.47
C ARG A 92 -6.70 -7.02 26.50
N ILE A 93 -6.60 -8.21 27.08
CA ILE A 93 -7.73 -9.09 27.33
C ILE A 93 -8.63 -8.39 28.35
N LEU A 94 -9.78 -7.90 27.91
CA LEU A 94 -10.86 -7.50 28.82
C LEU A 94 -11.58 -8.78 29.26
N HIS A 95 -11.31 -9.23 30.48
CA HIS A 95 -12.05 -10.33 31.10
C HIS A 95 -13.47 -9.86 31.43
N LYS A 96 -14.45 -10.14 30.56
CA LYS A 96 -15.86 -10.13 30.94
C LYS A 96 -16.54 -11.43 30.50
N PHE A 97 -17.01 -12.17 31.50
CA PHE A 97 -17.70 -13.44 31.34
C PHE A 97 -19.20 -13.17 31.12
N ILE A 98 -19.75 -13.56 29.97
CA ILE A 98 -21.18 -13.45 29.68
C ILE A 98 -21.75 -14.87 29.54
N PRO A 99 -22.50 -15.37 30.53
CA PRO A 99 -23.10 -16.70 30.44
C PRO A 99 -24.42 -16.62 29.66
N ALA A 100 -24.47 -17.13 28.44
CA ALA A 100 -25.72 -17.52 27.81
C ALA A 100 -25.58 -18.96 27.27
N ARG A 101 -26.25 -19.89 27.94
CA ARG A 101 -26.38 -21.29 27.48
C ARG A 101 -27.33 -21.30 26.28
N GLY A 102 -26.85 -21.58 25.07
CA GLY A 102 -27.68 -22.11 23.99
C GLY A 102 -28.22 -21.15 22.92
N PHE A 103 -28.00 -19.83 22.99
CA PHE A 103 -28.75 -18.85 22.19
C PHE A 103 -27.91 -18.07 21.14
N TYR A 104 -26.95 -18.73 20.50
CA TYR A 104 -25.99 -18.02 19.63
C TYR A 104 -26.50 -17.69 18.22
N ARG A 105 -27.68 -18.20 17.80
CA ARG A 105 -28.22 -18.03 16.42
C ARG A 105 -28.71 -16.62 16.07
N GLU A 106 -28.92 -15.75 17.06
CA GLU A 106 -29.73 -14.52 16.88
C GLU A 106 -28.97 -13.21 17.09
N ALA A 107 -27.68 -13.27 17.40
CA ALA A 107 -26.91 -12.04 17.62
C ALA A 107 -26.66 -11.32 16.28
N ARG A 108 -26.97 -10.01 16.20
CA ARG A 108 -26.86 -9.21 14.95
C ARG A 108 -25.86 -8.06 15.11
N PRO A 109 -24.77 -8.02 14.32
CA PRO A 109 -23.82 -6.91 14.34
C PRO A 109 -24.34 -5.72 13.53
N HIS A 110 -24.29 -4.52 14.11
CA HIS A 110 -24.70 -3.27 13.46
C HIS A 110 -23.95 -2.07 14.05
N GLU A 111 -23.34 -1.21 13.21
CA GLU A 111 -22.65 0.04 13.61
C GLU A 111 -21.77 -0.10 14.86
N GLY A 112 -20.81 -1.02 14.81
CA GLY A 112 -19.94 -1.20 15.95
C GLY A 112 -20.66 -1.65 17.23
N SER A 113 -21.81 -2.32 17.10
CA SER A 113 -22.62 -2.82 18.21
C SER A 113 -23.19 -4.22 17.92
N ILE A 114 -23.52 -4.98 18.95
CA ILE A 114 -24.14 -6.31 18.85
C ILE A 114 -25.47 -6.27 19.58
N TYR A 115 -26.53 -6.67 18.89
CA TYR A 115 -27.85 -6.87 19.48
C TYR A 115 -28.03 -8.35 19.75
N MET A 116 -28.26 -8.72 21.01
CA MET A 116 -28.49 -10.10 21.44
C MET A 116 -29.84 -10.22 22.14
N PRO A 117 -30.64 -11.26 21.88
CA PRO A 117 -31.84 -11.51 22.66
C PRO A 117 -31.43 -11.95 24.07
N MET A 118 -32.08 -11.36 25.08
CA MET A 118 -31.85 -11.70 26.48
C MET A 118 -32.48 -13.05 26.84
N ASP A 119 -33.62 -13.37 26.24
CA ASP A 119 -34.39 -14.61 26.41
C ASP A 119 -35.36 -14.78 25.22
N SER A 120 -35.54 -16.00 24.70
CA SER A 120 -36.35 -16.30 23.50
C SER A 120 -37.81 -15.88 23.65
N ASP A 121 -38.31 -15.87 24.88
CA ASP A 121 -39.72 -15.63 25.16
C ASP A 121 -40.03 -14.18 25.53
N SER A 122 -39.04 -13.46 26.08
CA SER A 122 -39.23 -12.09 26.61
C SER A 122 -39.37 -10.99 25.55
N GLY A 123 -38.90 -11.24 24.31
CA GLY A 123 -38.81 -10.21 23.28
C GLY A 123 -37.82 -9.08 23.60
N GLN A 124 -37.04 -9.19 24.68
CA GLN A 124 -36.06 -8.19 25.10
C GLN A 124 -34.69 -8.44 24.47
N TRP A 125 -34.04 -7.37 24.05
CA TRP A 125 -32.72 -7.38 23.42
C TRP A 125 -31.71 -6.58 24.25
N GLN A 126 -30.42 -6.91 24.11
CA GLN A 126 -29.29 -6.22 24.72
C GLN A 126 -28.37 -5.71 23.61
N ARG A 127 -28.05 -4.41 23.64
CA ARG A 127 -27.01 -3.80 22.81
C ARG A 127 -25.67 -3.83 23.53
N ILE A 128 -24.63 -4.29 22.86
CA ILE A 128 -23.23 -4.26 23.31
C ILE A 128 -22.44 -3.42 22.31
N THR A 129 -21.92 -2.26 22.69
CA THR A 129 -21.08 -1.44 21.81
C THR A 129 -19.63 -1.91 21.86
N LEU A 130 -18.91 -1.77 20.73
CA LEU A 130 -17.56 -2.31 20.57
C LEU A 130 -16.51 -1.58 21.39
N ASP A 131 -16.74 -0.32 21.76
CA ASP A 131 -15.89 0.46 22.69
C ASP A 131 -15.89 -0.05 24.15
N GLY A 132 -16.63 -1.12 24.45
CA GLY A 132 -16.66 -1.77 25.76
C GLY A 132 -17.67 -1.17 26.74
N LEU A 133 -18.47 -0.19 26.32
CA LEU A 133 -19.53 0.41 27.13
C LEU A 133 -20.85 -0.36 26.94
N GLU A 134 -21.28 -1.12 27.96
CA GLU A 134 -22.64 -1.68 27.94
C GLU A 134 -23.68 -0.56 28.02
N SER A 135 -24.35 -0.25 26.90
CA SER A 135 -25.61 0.49 26.95
C SER A 135 -26.77 -0.51 26.90
N ARG A 136 -27.45 -0.74 28.03
CA ARG A 136 -28.68 -1.53 28.05
C ARG A 136 -29.77 -0.78 27.27
N LEU A 137 -30.01 -1.17 26.02
CA LEU A 137 -31.23 -0.82 25.30
C LEU A 137 -32.23 -1.96 25.47
N THR A 138 -33.14 -1.81 26.42
CA THR A 138 -34.28 -2.73 26.53
C THR A 138 -35.30 -2.34 25.46
N MET A 139 -35.30 -3.07 24.34
CA MET A 139 -36.41 -2.97 23.38
C MET A 139 -37.66 -3.57 24.05
N ALA A 140 -38.55 -2.71 24.55
CA ALA A 140 -39.88 -3.10 25.00
C ALA A 140 -40.81 -3.02 23.78
N CYS A 141 -41.05 -4.14 23.11
CA CYS A 141 -42.00 -4.19 22.00
C CYS A 141 -43.39 -4.57 22.55
N ASP A 142 -44.42 -3.80 22.23
CA ASP A 142 -45.81 -4.03 22.66
C ASP A 142 -46.48 -5.27 21.98
N ALA A 143 -45.70 -6.20 21.42
CA ALA A 143 -46.18 -7.34 20.63
C ALA A 143 -45.38 -8.64 20.92
N PRO A 144 -45.78 -9.47 21.89
CA PRO A 144 -45.03 -10.65 22.35
C PRO A 144 -44.89 -11.78 21.31
N HIS A 145 -45.71 -11.77 20.26
CA HIS A 145 -45.70 -12.76 19.18
C HIS A 145 -44.80 -12.40 18.00
N PHE A 146 -44.03 -11.31 18.07
CA PHE A 146 -43.15 -10.86 16.98
C PHE A 146 -41.66 -10.95 17.39
N GLN A 147 -40.80 -11.15 16.40
CA GLN A 147 -39.34 -11.19 16.51
C GLN A 147 -38.70 -10.20 15.52
N PRO A 148 -37.55 -9.59 15.85
CA PRO A 148 -36.86 -8.71 14.92
C PRO A 148 -36.26 -9.51 13.76
N TYR A 149 -36.60 -9.03 12.57
CA TYR A 149 -36.26 -9.60 11.29
C TYR A 149 -35.06 -8.87 10.64
N ALA A 150 -35.06 -7.54 10.70
CA ALA A 150 -33.94 -6.68 10.30
C ALA A 150 -33.86 -5.45 11.21
N LEU A 151 -32.65 -4.95 11.45
CA LEU A 151 -32.39 -3.81 12.32
C LEU A 151 -31.49 -2.79 11.60
N ASP A 152 -31.87 -1.52 11.67
CA ASP A 152 -31.08 -0.37 11.24
C ASP A 152 -31.05 0.75 12.30
N PRO A 153 -30.23 0.59 13.36
CA PRO A 153 -29.95 1.62 14.38
C PRO A 153 -29.61 3.01 13.86
N SER A 154 -28.93 3.13 12.71
CA SER A 154 -28.59 4.43 12.10
C SER A 154 -29.85 5.26 11.81
N GLN A 155 -30.93 4.57 11.45
CA GLN A 155 -32.25 5.14 11.15
C GLN A 155 -33.24 4.95 12.30
N ASP A 156 -32.82 4.41 13.45
CA ASP A 156 -33.69 3.99 14.57
C ASP A 156 -34.75 2.94 14.17
N LEU A 157 -34.53 2.14 13.13
CA LEU A 157 -35.54 1.26 12.54
C LEU A 157 -35.39 -0.22 12.93
N ALA A 158 -36.46 -0.83 13.41
CA ALA A 158 -36.59 -2.27 13.60
C ALA A 158 -37.73 -2.82 12.74
N VAL A 159 -37.43 -3.81 11.90
CA VAL A 159 -38.41 -4.56 11.12
C VAL A 159 -38.73 -5.83 11.87
N MET A 160 -39.99 -6.04 12.23
CA MET A 160 -40.46 -7.15 13.04
C MET A 160 -41.39 -8.05 12.23
N VAL A 161 -41.28 -9.37 12.43
CA VAL A 161 -42.14 -10.39 11.81
C VAL A 161 -42.67 -11.36 12.88
N PRO A 162 -43.76 -12.10 12.64
CA PRO A 162 -44.31 -13.03 13.62
C PRO A 162 -43.30 -14.13 13.97
N LYS A 163 -43.18 -14.47 15.26
CA LYS A 163 -42.39 -15.61 15.76
C LYS A 163 -42.93 -16.91 15.16
N GLN A 164 -42.06 -17.65 14.47
CA GLN A 164 -42.41 -18.97 13.93
C GLN A 164 -42.16 -20.03 15.01
N SER A 165 -43.22 -20.52 15.67
CA SER A 165 -43.10 -21.60 16.65
C SER A 165 -43.02 -22.97 15.98
N SER A 166 -42.11 -23.85 16.40
CA SER A 166 -41.97 -25.23 15.88
C SER A 166 -43.15 -26.16 16.24
N HIS A 167 -44.05 -25.73 17.15
CA HIS A 167 -45.07 -26.61 17.75
C HIS A 167 -46.51 -26.11 17.64
N SER A 168 -46.77 -24.98 16.99
CA SER A 168 -48.12 -24.59 16.60
C SER A 168 -48.06 -23.91 15.24
N THR A 169 -48.73 -24.50 14.26
CA THR A 169 -48.76 -24.07 12.86
C THR A 169 -50.07 -23.31 12.59
N PRO A 170 -50.07 -21.97 12.56
CA PRO A 170 -51.05 -21.24 11.80
C PRO A 170 -50.70 -21.36 10.32
N SER A 171 -51.68 -21.68 9.48
CA SER A 171 -51.60 -21.53 8.03
C SER A 171 -51.55 -20.04 7.70
N TRP A 172 -50.36 -19.43 7.74
CA TRP A 172 -50.18 -18.03 7.39
C TRP A 172 -50.37 -17.85 5.90
N ARG A 173 -51.60 -17.56 5.47
CA ARG A 173 -51.89 -17.08 4.12
C ARG A 173 -51.37 -15.66 3.90
N ASP A 174 -51.31 -14.86 4.97
CA ASP A 174 -50.83 -13.49 4.94
C ASP A 174 -49.70 -13.32 5.96
N VAL A 175 -48.69 -12.54 5.59
CA VAL A 175 -47.57 -12.16 6.47
C VAL A 175 -47.75 -10.73 6.94
N GLU A 176 -47.56 -10.48 8.24
CA GLU A 176 -47.59 -9.14 8.81
C GLU A 176 -46.16 -8.66 9.13
N ILE A 177 -45.75 -7.49 8.67
CA ILE A 177 -44.44 -6.88 8.94
C ILE A 177 -44.68 -5.58 9.71
N HIS A 178 -44.06 -5.42 10.88
CA HIS A 178 -44.16 -4.19 11.67
C HIS A 178 -42.85 -3.39 11.61
N LEU A 179 -42.95 -2.08 11.45
CA LEU A 179 -41.84 -1.15 11.51
C LEU A 179 -41.89 -0.39 12.84
N CYS A 180 -40.90 -0.63 13.69
CA CYS A 180 -40.82 -0.04 15.03
C CYS A 180 -39.56 0.82 15.18
N SER A 181 -39.60 1.78 16.10
CA SER A 181 -38.42 2.52 16.55
C SER A 181 -37.62 1.66 17.52
N ILE A 182 -36.30 1.54 17.33
CA ILE A 182 -35.43 0.76 18.22
C ILE A 182 -35.39 1.37 19.62
N LYS A 183 -35.31 2.70 19.70
CA LYS A 183 -35.25 3.44 20.97
C LYS A 183 -36.54 3.38 21.76
N SER A 184 -37.69 3.49 21.10
CA SER A 184 -38.99 3.61 21.77
C SER A 184 -39.81 2.32 21.80
N GLY A 185 -39.51 1.34 20.94
CA GLY A 185 -40.28 0.10 20.77
C GLY A 185 -41.66 0.27 20.13
N ARG A 186 -42.06 1.51 19.80
CA ARG A 186 -43.35 1.87 19.19
C ARG A 186 -43.24 1.97 17.67
N ALA A 187 -44.37 2.17 16.99
CA ALA A 187 -44.42 2.44 15.54
C ALA A 187 -43.38 3.49 15.12
N HIS A 188 -42.62 3.20 14.05
CA HIS A 188 -41.54 4.08 13.60
C HIS A 188 -42.08 5.44 13.12
N PRO A 189 -41.58 6.58 13.62
CA PRO A 189 -42.18 7.90 13.37
C PRO A 189 -42.08 8.37 11.91
N LEU A 190 -41.08 7.89 11.16
CA LEU A 190 -40.90 8.22 9.74
C LEU A 190 -41.65 7.27 8.78
N ALA A 191 -42.29 6.21 9.30
CA ALA A 191 -43.05 5.29 8.48
C ALA A 191 -44.52 5.75 8.38
N LEU A 192 -44.98 6.08 7.17
CA LEU A 192 -46.39 6.43 6.92
C LEU A 192 -47.33 5.29 7.33
N TYR A 193 -46.90 4.05 7.11
CA TYR A 193 -47.57 2.85 7.58
C TYR A 193 -46.55 2.00 8.36
N SER A 194 -46.78 1.85 9.66
CA SER A 194 -45.89 1.06 10.54
C SER A 194 -46.23 -0.43 10.55
N LYS A 195 -47.27 -0.85 9.82
CA LYS A 195 -47.73 -2.23 9.71
C LYS A 195 -48.10 -2.54 8.26
N PHE A 196 -47.52 -3.61 7.74
CA PHE A 196 -47.77 -4.11 6.40
C PHE A 196 -48.35 -5.50 6.46
N LYS A 197 -49.34 -5.78 5.63
CA LYS A 197 -49.87 -7.11 5.40
C LYS A 197 -49.58 -7.51 3.96
N VAL A 198 -48.91 -8.62 3.77
CA VAL A 198 -48.50 -9.14 2.45
C VAL A 198 -49.31 -10.38 2.13
N THR A 199 -50.09 -10.31 1.05
CA THR A 199 -50.85 -11.42 0.49
C THR A 199 -50.11 -12.01 -0.72
N PRO A 200 -49.89 -13.34 -0.76
CA PRO A 200 -49.23 -14.07 -1.86
C PRO A 200 -49.86 -13.88 -3.23
N ARG A 201 -49.15 -14.38 -4.26
CA ARG A 201 -49.64 -14.54 -5.64
C ARG A 201 -50.80 -15.56 -5.73
N SER A 202 -51.68 -15.42 -6.74
CA SER A 202 -52.93 -16.19 -6.89
C SER A 202 -52.76 -17.66 -7.28
N ASP A 203 -51.60 -18.01 -7.83
CA ASP A 203 -51.21 -19.35 -8.28
C ASP A 203 -50.49 -20.17 -7.19
N VAL A 204 -50.26 -19.59 -6.01
CA VAL A 204 -49.88 -20.34 -4.81
C VAL A 204 -51.14 -21.03 -4.27
N GLY A 205 -51.12 -22.36 -4.27
CA GLY A 205 -52.27 -23.18 -3.87
C GLY A 205 -52.66 -23.00 -2.40
N VAL A 206 -53.90 -23.35 -2.06
CA VAL A 206 -54.46 -23.15 -0.70
C VAL A 206 -53.69 -23.93 0.39
N SER A 207 -52.97 -24.98 0.02
CA SER A 207 -52.16 -25.85 0.90
C SER A 207 -50.71 -25.38 1.09
N TRP A 208 -50.30 -24.27 0.49
CA TRP A 208 -48.93 -23.79 0.56
C TRP A 208 -48.71 -22.95 1.82
N ARG A 209 -47.52 -23.05 2.41
CA ARG A 209 -47.08 -22.32 3.60
C ARG A 209 -46.08 -21.24 3.21
N LEU A 210 -46.30 -20.03 3.70
CA LEU A 210 -45.40 -18.90 3.51
C LEU A 210 -44.39 -18.83 4.66
N PHE A 211 -43.10 -18.78 4.31
CA PHE A 211 -42.00 -18.60 5.24
C PHE A 211 -41.21 -17.35 4.92
N ILE A 212 -40.78 -16.67 5.97
CA ILE A 212 -39.82 -15.59 5.91
C ILE A 212 -38.55 -16.08 6.59
N PHE A 213 -37.42 -16.01 5.91
CA PHE A 213 -36.10 -16.39 6.47
C PHE A 213 -35.25 -15.15 6.72
N ASP A 214 -34.31 -15.23 7.67
CA ASP A 214 -33.48 -14.13 8.18
C ASP A 214 -32.48 -13.51 7.17
N ASP A 215 -32.96 -12.90 6.10
CA ASP A 215 -32.12 -12.26 5.08
C ASP A 215 -32.61 -10.89 4.58
N ALA A 216 -33.53 -10.23 5.29
CA ALA A 216 -33.92 -8.86 4.93
C ALA A 216 -32.76 -7.87 4.95
N CYS A 217 -32.76 -7.00 3.94
CA CYS A 217 -31.77 -5.95 3.76
C CYS A 217 -32.45 -4.56 3.78
N ILE A 218 -31.83 -3.60 4.48
CA ILE A 218 -32.28 -2.20 4.54
C ILE A 218 -31.15 -1.34 3.97
N LEU A 219 -31.51 -0.43 3.06
CA LEU A 219 -30.61 0.58 2.51
C LEU A 219 -31.38 1.88 2.26
N LYS A 220 -31.06 2.94 3.02
CA LYS A 220 -31.86 4.18 3.07
C LYS A 220 -33.34 3.88 3.34
N ASN A 221 -34.22 4.38 2.49
CA ASN A 221 -35.66 4.13 2.52
C ASN A 221 -36.06 2.77 1.91
N ARG A 222 -35.14 1.96 1.37
CA ARG A 222 -35.46 0.68 0.73
C ARG A 222 -35.38 -0.48 1.72
N LEU A 223 -36.45 -1.26 1.79
CA LEU A 223 -36.53 -2.53 2.53
C LEU A 223 -36.71 -3.66 1.52
N VAL A 224 -35.84 -4.67 1.56
CA VAL A 224 -35.95 -5.88 0.73
C VAL A 224 -36.26 -7.07 1.63
N VAL A 225 -37.28 -7.85 1.26
CA VAL A 225 -37.69 -9.07 1.98
C VAL A 225 -37.83 -10.21 0.98
N ARG A 226 -37.40 -11.40 1.40
CA ARG A 226 -37.62 -12.63 0.66
C ARG A 226 -38.77 -13.43 1.28
N LEU A 227 -39.63 -13.94 0.41
CA LEU A 227 -40.85 -14.68 0.74
C LEU A 227 -40.77 -16.04 0.04
N ASP A 228 -40.65 -17.11 0.81
CA ASP A 228 -40.55 -18.47 0.28
C ASP A 228 -41.87 -19.21 0.51
N TYR A 229 -42.37 -19.89 -0.52
CA TYR A 229 -43.62 -20.64 -0.48
C TYR A 229 -43.33 -22.14 -0.59
N PHE A 230 -43.83 -22.93 0.36
CA PHE A 230 -43.63 -24.37 0.43
C PHE A 230 -44.95 -25.10 0.28
N SER A 231 -44.99 -26.13 -0.57
CA SER A 231 -46.16 -26.99 -0.73
C SER A 231 -46.05 -28.24 0.15
N ASP A 232 -47.10 -28.56 0.90
CA ASP A 232 -47.15 -29.77 1.75
C ASP A 232 -47.09 -31.09 0.95
N SER A 233 -47.38 -31.06 -0.36
CA SER A 233 -47.49 -32.24 -1.22
C SER A 233 -46.44 -32.32 -2.34
N SER A 234 -45.57 -31.31 -2.49
CA SER A 234 -44.57 -31.27 -3.56
C SER A 234 -43.26 -30.63 -3.09
N VAL A 235 -42.13 -31.10 -3.63
CA VAL A 235 -40.77 -30.52 -3.41
C VAL A 235 -40.62 -29.10 -4.03
N GLN A 236 -41.68 -28.56 -4.64
CA GLN A 236 -41.68 -27.22 -5.22
C GLN A 236 -41.62 -26.12 -4.17
N VAL A 237 -40.59 -25.28 -4.28
CA VAL A 237 -40.42 -24.02 -3.55
C VAL A 237 -40.46 -22.89 -4.56
N LEU A 238 -41.31 -21.90 -4.32
CA LEU A 238 -41.31 -20.64 -5.06
C LEU A 238 -40.73 -19.55 -4.16
N SER A 239 -39.97 -18.62 -4.72
CA SER A 239 -39.41 -17.51 -3.96
C SER A 239 -39.74 -16.18 -4.63
N ASP A 240 -40.29 -15.24 -3.88
CA ASP A 240 -40.44 -13.85 -4.28
C ASP A 240 -39.48 -12.97 -3.46
N ILE A 241 -38.68 -12.13 -4.14
CA ILE A 241 -37.90 -11.06 -3.50
C ILE A 241 -38.62 -9.75 -3.79
N VAL A 242 -38.96 -9.02 -2.73
CA VAL A 242 -39.83 -7.86 -2.82
C VAL A 242 -39.14 -6.65 -2.19
N THR A 243 -39.20 -5.51 -2.87
CA THR A 243 -38.58 -4.25 -2.43
C THR A 243 -39.64 -3.19 -2.18
N TRP A 244 -39.61 -2.56 -1.01
CA TRP A 244 -40.48 -1.45 -0.62
C TRP A 244 -39.67 -0.18 -0.35
N ASP A 245 -40.31 0.97 -0.54
CA ASP A 245 -39.99 2.17 0.21
C ASP A 245 -40.72 2.08 1.57
N TRP A 246 -39.97 1.84 2.64
CA TRP A 246 -40.54 1.63 3.98
C TRP A 246 -41.07 2.93 4.60
N THR A 247 -40.58 4.10 4.16
CA THR A 247 -41.05 5.40 4.67
C THR A 247 -42.41 5.76 4.12
N THR A 248 -42.64 5.53 2.83
CA THR A 248 -43.93 5.80 2.17
C THR A 248 -44.89 4.60 2.22
N GLY A 249 -44.38 3.40 2.49
CA GLY A 249 -45.14 2.15 2.38
C GLY A 249 -45.51 1.83 0.94
N THR A 250 -44.62 2.15 -0.02
CA THR A 250 -44.85 1.90 -1.44
C THR A 250 -44.08 0.67 -1.89
N LEU A 251 -44.78 -0.29 -2.48
CA LEU A 251 -44.19 -1.46 -3.13
C LEU A 251 -43.53 -1.03 -4.44
N LEU A 252 -42.21 -1.19 -4.53
CA LEU A 252 -41.41 -0.73 -5.68
C LEU A 252 -41.29 -1.83 -6.72
N HIS A 253 -40.81 -3.01 -6.30
CA HIS A 253 -40.42 -4.08 -7.22
C HIS A 253 -40.67 -5.46 -6.66
N ARG A 254 -40.93 -6.41 -7.55
CA ARG A 254 -41.01 -7.85 -7.27
C ARG A 254 -40.07 -8.59 -8.21
N ILE A 255 -39.30 -9.52 -7.69
CA ILE A 255 -38.52 -10.51 -8.46
C ILE A 255 -39.13 -11.86 -8.12
N SER A 256 -39.56 -12.61 -9.12
CA SER A 256 -40.20 -13.91 -8.93
C SER A 256 -39.35 -15.00 -9.55
N LEU A 257 -38.91 -15.96 -8.73
CA LEU A 257 -37.98 -17.00 -9.15
C LEU A 257 -38.58 -18.39 -8.92
N PRO A 258 -38.63 -19.25 -9.96
CA PRO A 258 -39.05 -20.64 -9.83
C PRO A 258 -37.87 -21.52 -9.38
N VAL A 259 -37.16 -21.10 -8.34
CA VAL A 259 -35.92 -21.73 -7.88
C VAL A 259 -36.09 -22.25 -6.47
N GLU A 260 -35.45 -23.40 -6.19
CA GLU A 260 -35.54 -24.02 -4.86
C GLU A 260 -34.92 -23.11 -3.78
N HIS A 261 -33.83 -22.40 -4.11
CA HIS A 261 -33.12 -21.55 -3.16
C HIS A 261 -32.51 -20.32 -3.83
N CYS A 262 -32.88 -19.14 -3.33
CA CYS A 262 -32.23 -17.87 -3.69
C CYS A 262 -31.89 -17.03 -2.46
N ARG A 263 -30.85 -16.20 -2.57
CA ARG A 263 -30.45 -15.21 -1.56
C ARG A 263 -30.19 -13.88 -2.24
N HIS A 264 -30.37 -12.77 -1.53
CA HIS A 264 -30.24 -11.43 -2.09
C HIS A 264 -29.40 -10.51 -1.22
N THR A 265 -28.79 -9.50 -1.84
CA THR A 265 -28.12 -8.40 -1.15
C THR A 265 -27.96 -7.21 -2.08
N PHE A 266 -27.76 -6.01 -1.53
CA PHE A 266 -27.50 -4.83 -2.36
C PHE A 266 -26.09 -4.89 -2.97
N LEU A 267 -25.98 -4.53 -4.26
CA LEU A 267 -24.70 -4.26 -4.92
C LEU A 267 -24.35 -2.77 -4.80
N ASP A 268 -25.35 -1.90 -4.93
CA ASP A 268 -25.31 -0.45 -4.69
C ASP A 268 -26.75 0.06 -4.44
N GLU A 269 -26.97 1.37 -4.44
CA GLU A 269 -28.30 1.98 -4.23
C GLU A 269 -29.31 1.71 -5.37
N SER A 270 -28.81 1.34 -6.54
CA SER A 270 -29.56 1.15 -7.79
C SER A 270 -29.62 -0.30 -8.25
N HIS A 271 -28.87 -1.22 -7.64
CA HIS A 271 -28.78 -2.60 -8.09
C HIS A 271 -28.88 -3.61 -6.94
N LEU A 272 -29.67 -4.66 -7.17
CA LEU A 272 -29.79 -5.81 -6.26
C LEU A 272 -29.11 -7.03 -6.86
N ALA A 273 -28.21 -7.66 -6.11
CA ALA A 273 -27.58 -8.92 -6.48
C ALA A 273 -28.36 -10.10 -5.88
N VAL A 274 -28.71 -11.07 -6.72
CA VAL A 274 -29.46 -12.27 -6.32
C VAL A 274 -28.70 -13.51 -6.77
N HIS A 275 -28.34 -14.37 -5.82
CA HIS A 275 -27.75 -15.67 -6.10
C HIS A 275 -28.84 -16.73 -6.04
N SER A 276 -28.96 -17.54 -7.09
CA SER A 276 -30.00 -18.57 -7.23
C SER A 276 -29.41 -19.89 -7.71
N ILE A 277 -29.83 -20.98 -7.09
CA ILE A 277 -29.57 -22.33 -7.60
C ILE A 277 -30.76 -22.77 -8.45
N ILE A 278 -30.49 -23.19 -9.69
CA ILE A 278 -31.47 -23.80 -10.58
C ILE A 278 -31.24 -25.30 -10.57
N ILE A 279 -32.22 -26.06 -10.09
CA ILE A 279 -32.19 -27.53 -10.15
C ILE A 279 -32.90 -27.98 -11.44
N PRO A 280 -32.35 -28.95 -12.20
CA PRO A 280 -32.75 -29.27 -13.58
C PRO A 280 -34.18 -29.70 -13.85
N ARG A 281 -35.00 -29.94 -12.83
CA ARG A 281 -36.35 -30.50 -13.02
C ARG A 281 -37.29 -29.58 -13.84
N TYR A 282 -36.82 -28.40 -14.26
CA TYR A 282 -37.57 -27.35 -14.95
C TYR A 282 -36.95 -26.89 -16.29
N ARG A 283 -35.77 -27.39 -16.68
CA ARG A 283 -35.27 -27.34 -18.07
C ARG A 283 -35.27 -28.76 -18.64
N THR A 284 -35.01 -28.89 -19.93
CA THR A 284 -34.86 -30.18 -20.61
C THR A 284 -34.12 -31.21 -19.72
N PRO A 285 -34.58 -32.47 -19.63
CA PRO A 285 -34.04 -33.48 -18.70
C PRO A 285 -32.52 -33.74 -18.76
N ASP A 286 -31.85 -33.18 -19.76
CA ASP A 286 -30.43 -33.33 -20.06
C ASP A 286 -29.52 -32.24 -19.44
N ASP A 287 -30.07 -31.15 -18.88
CA ASP A 287 -29.25 -30.06 -18.28
C ASP A 287 -28.91 -30.38 -16.81
N GLY A 288 -27.65 -30.27 -16.37
CA GLY A 288 -27.24 -30.44 -14.97
C GLY A 288 -27.62 -29.27 -14.04
N PRO A 289 -27.53 -29.42 -12.69
CA PRO A 289 -27.80 -28.33 -11.76
C PRO A 289 -26.85 -27.15 -11.99
N SER A 290 -27.41 -25.94 -12.11
CA SER A 290 -26.65 -24.72 -12.40
C SER A 290 -26.87 -23.67 -11.32
N THR A 291 -25.88 -22.80 -11.12
CA THR A 291 -25.98 -21.68 -10.17
C THR A 291 -25.68 -20.38 -10.88
N LEU A 292 -26.48 -19.35 -10.58
CA LEU A 292 -26.44 -18.04 -11.24
C LEU A 292 -26.33 -16.93 -10.21
N LEU A 293 -25.55 -15.91 -10.54
CA LEU A 293 -25.57 -14.62 -9.86
C LEU A 293 -26.19 -13.57 -10.79
N SER A 294 -27.40 -13.12 -10.47
CA SER A 294 -28.19 -12.19 -11.28
C SER A 294 -28.20 -10.79 -10.69
N ILE A 295 -28.03 -9.76 -11.52
CA ILE A 295 -28.11 -8.35 -11.09
C ILE A 295 -29.40 -7.72 -11.61
N TYR A 296 -30.19 -7.17 -10.70
CA TYR A 296 -31.48 -6.54 -10.99
C TYR A 296 -31.42 -5.02 -10.83
N PRO A 297 -32.09 -4.25 -11.71
CA PRO A 297 -32.18 -2.80 -11.60
C PRO A 297 -33.26 -2.39 -10.59
N LEU A 298 -32.94 -1.47 -9.69
CA LEU A 298 -33.85 -0.85 -8.72
C LEU A 298 -34.27 0.56 -9.18
N SER A 299 -34.58 0.73 -10.47
CA SER A 299 -34.91 2.02 -11.08
C SER A 299 -36.19 2.64 -10.50
N THR A 300 -36.21 3.96 -10.36
CA THR A 300 -37.37 4.73 -9.88
C THR A 300 -38.40 4.92 -11.00
N SER A 301 -39.06 3.87 -11.47
CA SER A 301 -40.31 4.06 -12.20
C SER A 301 -41.41 4.43 -11.20
N SER A 302 -42.31 5.35 -11.58
CA SER A 302 -43.44 5.69 -10.71
C SER A 302 -44.30 4.43 -10.49
N PRO A 303 -44.44 3.95 -9.24
CA PRO A 303 -45.25 2.77 -8.98
C PRO A 303 -46.72 3.07 -9.27
N ALA A 304 -47.47 2.05 -9.70
CA ALA A 304 -48.91 2.18 -9.90
C ALA A 304 -49.61 2.59 -8.58
N SER A 305 -50.68 3.38 -8.65
CA SER A 305 -51.40 3.91 -7.48
C SER A 305 -51.88 2.85 -6.48
N ASN A 306 -52.02 1.59 -6.91
CA ASN A 306 -52.46 0.46 -6.10
C ASN A 306 -51.34 -0.22 -5.29
N CYS A 307 -50.11 0.30 -5.37
CA CYS A 307 -48.91 -0.26 -4.72
C CYS A 307 -48.53 0.46 -3.42
N THR A 308 -49.31 1.44 -2.96
CA THR A 308 -49.07 2.18 -1.71
C THR A 308 -50.19 1.93 -0.72
N GLY A 309 -49.86 1.53 0.50
CA GLY A 309 -50.85 1.28 1.56
C GLY A 309 -50.41 0.22 2.58
N PRO A 310 -51.27 -0.17 3.54
CA PRO A 310 -50.92 -1.16 4.54
C PRO A 310 -51.13 -2.61 4.08
N ASN A 311 -51.82 -2.84 2.95
CA ASN A 311 -52.13 -4.17 2.44
C ASN A 311 -51.60 -4.32 1.01
N PHE A 312 -50.70 -5.27 0.79
CA PHE A 312 -50.06 -5.50 -0.50
C PHE A 312 -50.45 -6.86 -1.06
N ARG A 313 -50.95 -6.88 -2.29
CA ARG A 313 -51.22 -8.12 -3.03
C ARG A 313 -50.15 -8.27 -4.11
N LEU A 314 -49.26 -9.24 -3.93
CA LEU A 314 -48.11 -9.43 -4.82
C LEU A 314 -48.49 -9.79 -6.26
N GLN A 315 -49.73 -10.26 -6.48
CA GLN A 315 -50.28 -10.57 -7.79
C GLN A 315 -50.33 -9.37 -8.75
N PHE A 316 -50.40 -8.13 -8.22
CA PHE A 316 -50.50 -6.91 -9.03
C PHE A 316 -49.16 -6.18 -9.21
N ALA A 317 -48.08 -6.71 -8.61
CA ALA A 317 -46.75 -6.14 -8.74
C ALA A 317 -46.08 -6.63 -10.02
N SER A 318 -45.50 -5.71 -10.80
CA SER A 318 -44.70 -6.05 -11.98
C SER A 318 -43.42 -6.79 -11.59
N THR A 319 -43.14 -7.90 -12.28
CA THR A 319 -41.91 -8.67 -12.09
C THR A 319 -40.73 -8.02 -12.81
N LEU A 320 -39.62 -7.82 -12.12
CA LEU A 320 -38.36 -7.37 -12.71
C LEU A 320 -37.63 -8.52 -13.41
N SER A 321 -36.99 -8.20 -14.54
CA SER A 321 -36.00 -9.05 -15.20
C SER A 321 -34.58 -8.66 -14.80
N PRO A 322 -33.62 -9.62 -14.78
CA PRO A 322 -32.22 -9.29 -14.54
C PRO A 322 -31.65 -8.44 -15.69
N LEU A 323 -30.73 -7.53 -15.39
CA LEU A 323 -29.92 -6.81 -16.39
C LEU A 323 -28.87 -7.73 -17.00
N ILE A 324 -28.21 -8.50 -16.14
CA ILE A 324 -27.10 -9.38 -16.46
C ILE A 324 -27.11 -10.57 -15.50
N GLU A 325 -26.76 -11.74 -16.02
CA GLU A 325 -26.70 -12.99 -15.28
C GLU A 325 -25.31 -13.58 -15.44
N PHE A 326 -24.67 -13.95 -14.34
CA PHE A 326 -23.33 -14.51 -14.32
C PHE A 326 -23.41 -16.01 -14.05
N ALA A 327 -23.01 -16.82 -15.04
CA ALA A 327 -23.01 -18.27 -14.95
C ALA A 327 -21.77 -18.78 -14.20
N PHE A 328 -21.97 -19.80 -13.36
CA PHE A 328 -20.90 -20.52 -12.66
C PHE A 328 -20.43 -21.74 -13.47
N PRO A 329 -19.27 -22.35 -13.12
CA PRO A 329 -18.72 -23.47 -13.87
C PRO A 329 -19.63 -24.70 -13.85
N GLU A 330 -19.55 -25.51 -14.90
CA GLU A 330 -20.31 -26.75 -15.03
C GLU A 330 -19.80 -27.84 -14.08
N LEU A 331 -20.75 -28.55 -13.46
CA LEU A 331 -20.50 -29.60 -12.47
C LEU A 331 -20.32 -30.96 -13.15
N LEU A 332 -19.47 -31.82 -12.56
CA LEU A 332 -19.33 -33.21 -13.02
C LEU A 332 -20.63 -34.00 -12.84
N GLU A 333 -20.83 -35.00 -13.70
CA GLU A 333 -21.94 -35.95 -13.58
C GLU A 333 -21.92 -36.65 -12.20
N GLY A 334 -23.06 -36.68 -11.51
CA GLY A 334 -23.20 -37.24 -10.16
C GLY A 334 -22.91 -36.27 -9.00
N VAL A 335 -22.45 -35.04 -9.27
CA VAL A 335 -22.27 -33.99 -8.25
C VAL A 335 -23.57 -33.18 -8.08
N SER A 336 -23.91 -32.85 -6.83
CA SER A 336 -25.10 -32.06 -6.49
C SER A 336 -24.79 -30.88 -5.55
N LEU A 337 -25.58 -29.82 -5.65
CA LEU A 337 -25.52 -28.65 -4.76
C LEU A 337 -26.40 -28.87 -3.52
N TYR A 338 -25.83 -28.71 -2.32
CA TYR A 338 -26.54 -28.85 -1.05
C TYR A 338 -27.08 -27.51 -0.54
N SER A 339 -28.40 -27.41 -0.38
CA SER A 339 -29.12 -26.14 -0.23
C SER A 339 -29.05 -25.44 1.13
N HIS A 340 -28.74 -26.17 2.22
CA HIS A 340 -28.88 -25.63 3.59
C HIS A 340 -27.72 -24.73 4.04
N SER A 341 -26.71 -24.50 3.20
CA SER A 341 -25.51 -23.70 3.50
C SER A 341 -25.39 -22.43 2.66
N HIS A 342 -26.49 -21.97 2.04
CA HIS A 342 -26.49 -20.86 1.08
C HIS A 342 -26.62 -19.49 1.75
N LYS A 343 -25.58 -18.67 1.61
CA LYS A 343 -25.54 -17.27 2.06
C LYS A 343 -25.03 -16.41 0.91
N ILE A 344 -25.68 -15.28 0.63
CA ILE A 344 -25.04 -14.13 -0.02
C ILE A 344 -25.07 -12.97 0.97
N CYS A 345 -23.98 -12.24 1.10
CA CYS A 345 -23.99 -11.01 1.87
C CYS A 345 -23.06 -9.96 1.27
N SER A 346 -23.56 -8.73 1.18
CA SER A 346 -22.80 -7.50 1.06
C SER A 346 -22.63 -6.96 2.48
N THR A 347 -21.43 -6.99 3.02
CA THR A 347 -21.19 -6.70 4.45
C THR A 347 -21.23 -5.21 4.78
N THR A 348 -21.43 -4.31 3.81
CA THR A 348 -20.85 -2.97 3.94
C THR A 348 -21.55 -1.76 3.34
N ILE A 349 -22.58 -1.91 2.50
CA ILE A 349 -23.21 -0.72 1.90
C ILE A 349 -23.92 0.09 3.00
N GLN A 350 -23.48 1.33 3.18
CA GLN A 350 -24.02 2.33 4.12
C GLN A 350 -24.11 1.91 5.59
N ARG A 351 -23.40 0.86 6.01
CA ARG A 351 -23.23 0.52 7.43
C ARG A 351 -21.97 1.21 7.95
N SER A 352 -22.11 2.07 8.96
CA SER A 352 -21.00 2.84 9.52
C SER A 352 -19.93 1.88 10.08
N LEU A 353 -18.73 1.91 9.50
CA LEU A 353 -17.58 1.08 9.90
C LEU A 353 -16.90 1.60 11.16
N LEU A 354 -16.89 2.92 11.26
CA LEU A 354 -16.29 3.83 12.24
C LEU A 354 -17.27 5.02 12.35
N PRO A 355 -17.17 5.89 13.36
CA PRO A 355 -17.89 7.16 13.37
C PRO A 355 -17.59 7.96 12.09
N GLY A 356 -18.56 8.03 11.16
CA GLY A 356 -18.50 8.90 9.99
C GLY A 356 -18.07 8.30 8.64
N PHE A 357 -17.80 7.00 8.52
CA PHE A 357 -17.42 6.37 7.22
C PHE A 357 -18.36 5.24 6.80
N VAL A 358 -18.68 5.19 5.51
CA VAL A 358 -19.51 4.15 4.88
C VAL A 358 -18.92 3.70 3.54
N TYR A 359 -19.24 2.49 3.09
CA TYR A 359 -19.08 2.15 1.68
C TYR A 359 -20.34 2.53 0.92
N SER A 360 -20.20 3.20 -0.22
CA SER A 360 -21.33 3.50 -1.12
C SER A 360 -21.73 2.33 -2.01
N LEU A 361 -20.90 1.30 -2.09
CA LEU A 361 -21.07 0.13 -2.96
C LEU A 361 -20.49 -1.14 -2.32
N ALA A 362 -20.98 -2.30 -2.74
CA ALA A 362 -20.43 -3.57 -2.29
C ALA A 362 -19.01 -3.75 -2.84
N VAL A 363 -18.02 -3.75 -1.95
CA VAL A 363 -16.62 -4.00 -2.35
C VAL A 363 -16.43 -5.48 -2.69
N THR A 364 -16.99 -6.37 -1.86
CA THR A 364 -16.92 -7.83 -2.02
C THR A 364 -18.26 -8.46 -1.63
N LEU A 365 -18.81 -9.31 -2.49
CA LEU A 365 -19.93 -10.18 -2.17
C LEU A 365 -19.38 -11.54 -1.72
N CYS A 366 -19.82 -12.03 -0.57
CA CYS A 366 -19.50 -13.38 -0.12
C CYS A 366 -20.66 -14.31 -0.43
N LEU A 367 -20.39 -15.41 -1.13
CA LEU A 367 -21.31 -16.50 -1.41
C LEU A 367 -20.80 -17.78 -0.76
N SER A 368 -21.67 -18.59 -0.18
CA SER A 368 -21.30 -19.94 0.30
C SER A 368 -22.08 -21.00 -0.49
N ILE A 369 -21.38 -22.01 -0.99
CA ILE A 369 -21.98 -23.19 -1.64
C ILE A 369 -21.41 -24.47 -1.04
N THR A 370 -22.17 -25.57 -1.10
CA THR A 370 -21.70 -26.90 -0.70
C THR A 370 -21.96 -27.88 -1.83
N LEU A 371 -20.90 -28.57 -2.25
CA LEU A 371 -20.95 -29.59 -3.30
C LEU A 371 -20.87 -30.97 -2.65
N VAL A 372 -21.70 -31.88 -3.10
CA VAL A 372 -21.79 -33.27 -2.61
C VAL A 372 -21.58 -34.20 -3.80
N GLY A 373 -20.51 -34.98 -3.74
CA GLY A 373 -20.23 -36.07 -4.68
C GLY A 373 -20.49 -37.44 -4.05
N GLU A 374 -20.08 -38.52 -4.73
CA GLU A 374 -20.40 -39.90 -4.31
C GLU A 374 -19.73 -40.32 -2.98
N SER A 375 -18.53 -39.82 -2.67
CA SER A 375 -17.73 -40.25 -1.52
C SER A 375 -17.28 -39.11 -0.57
N GLU A 376 -17.49 -37.86 -0.98
CA GLU A 376 -17.11 -36.68 -0.20
C GLU A 376 -18.04 -35.50 -0.47
N TRP A 377 -18.10 -34.57 0.49
CA TRP A 377 -18.73 -33.27 0.31
C TRP A 377 -17.73 -32.19 0.69
N ARG A 378 -17.72 -31.09 -0.07
CA ARG A 378 -16.85 -29.93 0.17
C ARG A 378 -17.65 -28.65 0.18
N ARG A 379 -17.29 -27.74 1.07
CA ARG A 379 -17.91 -26.40 1.17
C ARG A 379 -16.93 -25.37 0.64
N PHE A 380 -17.46 -24.47 -0.19
CA PHE A 380 -16.71 -23.36 -0.77
C PHE A 380 -17.32 -22.03 -0.36
N ASP A 381 -16.49 -21.13 0.15
CA ASP A 381 -16.80 -19.72 0.30
C ASP A 381 -16.17 -18.94 -0.87
N ILE A 382 -17.03 -18.28 -1.64
CA ILE A 382 -16.72 -17.61 -2.89
C ILE A 382 -16.85 -16.11 -2.69
N TYR A 383 -15.76 -15.38 -2.89
CA TYR A 383 -15.70 -13.94 -2.72
C TYR A 383 -15.64 -13.25 -4.07
N VAL A 384 -16.73 -12.59 -4.45
CA VAL A 384 -16.89 -11.93 -5.74
C VAL A 384 -16.61 -10.44 -5.61
N SER A 385 -15.78 -9.89 -6.49
CA SER A 385 -15.45 -8.47 -6.52
C SER A 385 -16.60 -7.65 -7.08
N GLY A 386 -17.23 -6.79 -6.26
CA GLY A 386 -18.34 -5.95 -6.72
C GLY A 386 -17.91 -4.94 -7.80
N SER A 387 -16.67 -4.44 -7.73
CA SER A 387 -16.10 -3.56 -8.76
C SER A 387 -15.96 -4.24 -10.13
N LYS A 388 -15.66 -5.54 -10.16
CA LYS A 388 -15.56 -6.31 -11.41
C LYS A 388 -16.95 -6.53 -12.01
N LEU A 389 -17.93 -6.93 -11.20
CA LEU A 389 -19.32 -7.07 -11.65
C LEU A 389 -19.84 -5.76 -12.26
N ARG A 390 -19.58 -4.63 -11.60
CA ARG A 390 -19.96 -3.31 -12.11
C ARG A 390 -19.27 -2.93 -13.42
N GLY A 391 -18.01 -3.32 -13.61
CA GLY A 391 -17.32 -3.12 -14.88
C GLY A 391 -18.09 -3.72 -16.08
N HIS A 392 -18.80 -4.84 -15.90
CA HIS A 392 -19.65 -5.39 -16.95
C HIS A 392 -20.93 -4.54 -17.17
N LEU A 393 -21.52 -4.00 -16.10
CA LEU A 393 -22.66 -3.08 -16.18
C LEU A 393 -22.29 -1.76 -16.88
N ASP A 394 -21.13 -1.18 -16.53
CA ASP A 394 -20.64 0.08 -17.10
C ASP A 394 -20.29 -0.07 -18.60
N LEU A 395 -19.90 -1.27 -19.02
CA LEU A 395 -19.70 -1.63 -20.44
C LEU A 395 -21.02 -1.89 -21.19
N GLY A 396 -22.17 -1.83 -20.52
CA GLY A 396 -23.49 -2.07 -21.11
C GLY A 396 -23.73 -3.52 -21.53
N LYS A 397 -23.03 -4.49 -20.91
CA LYS A 397 -23.27 -5.91 -21.19
C LYS A 397 -24.63 -6.35 -20.63
N SER A 398 -25.29 -7.25 -21.33
CA SER A 398 -26.60 -7.79 -20.97
C SER A 398 -26.71 -9.26 -21.33
N GLY A 399 -27.59 -9.99 -20.65
CA GLY A 399 -27.78 -11.44 -20.85
C GLY A 399 -26.87 -12.29 -19.95
N ILE A 400 -26.71 -13.56 -20.32
CA ILE A 400 -25.91 -14.53 -19.55
C ILE A 400 -24.43 -14.40 -19.96
N ILE A 401 -23.58 -14.12 -18.98
CA ILE A 401 -22.12 -14.08 -19.11
C ILE A 401 -21.55 -15.43 -18.68
N PRO A 402 -20.87 -16.16 -19.57
CA PRO A 402 -20.32 -17.49 -19.28
C PRO A 402 -19.12 -17.40 -18.33
N TRP A 403 -18.85 -18.47 -17.57
CA TRP A 403 -17.83 -18.48 -16.52
C TRP A 403 -16.44 -18.03 -17.02
N GLU A 404 -16.06 -18.42 -18.23
CA GLU A 404 -14.76 -18.13 -18.84
C GLU A 404 -14.52 -16.62 -19.05
N GLU A 405 -15.59 -15.83 -19.10
CA GLU A 405 -15.50 -14.39 -19.36
C GLU A 405 -15.36 -13.55 -18.08
N TRP A 406 -15.89 -14.02 -16.94
CA TRP A 406 -15.92 -13.24 -15.69
C TRP A 406 -15.31 -13.96 -14.48
N GLY A 407 -15.44 -15.29 -14.42
CA GLY A 407 -15.22 -16.08 -13.21
C GLY A 407 -13.81 -16.01 -12.65
N GLU A 408 -12.80 -16.30 -13.47
CA GLU A 408 -11.39 -16.36 -13.03
C GLU A 408 -10.88 -15.00 -12.49
N ASP A 409 -11.36 -13.91 -13.08
CA ASP A 409 -10.90 -12.53 -12.83
C ASP A 409 -11.83 -11.74 -11.88
N ALA A 410 -12.95 -12.31 -11.45
CA ALA A 410 -13.92 -11.68 -10.56
C ALA A 410 -14.17 -12.43 -9.24
N THR A 411 -13.73 -13.70 -9.12
CA THR A 411 -14.04 -14.55 -7.96
C THR A 411 -12.80 -15.02 -7.21
N ARG A 412 -12.98 -15.39 -5.94
CA ARG A 412 -11.99 -16.07 -5.10
C ARG A 412 -12.63 -17.23 -4.37
N TRP A 413 -12.08 -18.43 -4.50
CA TRP A 413 -12.66 -19.65 -3.95
C TRP A 413 -11.82 -20.18 -2.80
N LEU A 414 -12.43 -20.33 -1.62
CA LEU A 414 -11.79 -20.88 -0.44
C LEU A 414 -12.55 -22.13 0.02
N GLU A 415 -11.82 -23.22 0.25
CA GLU A 415 -12.35 -24.48 0.78
C GLU A 415 -12.37 -24.47 2.32
N ASP A 416 -13.53 -24.78 2.91
CA ASP A 416 -13.70 -24.89 4.37
C ASP A 416 -13.40 -26.31 4.86
N TYR A 417 -12.31 -26.50 5.61
CA TYR A 417 -11.96 -27.79 6.25
C TYR A 417 -12.77 -28.05 7.54
N GLY A 418 -14.10 -28.09 7.42
CA GLY A 418 -15.00 -28.89 8.25
C GLY A 418 -15.03 -28.66 9.77
N ASN A 419 -14.68 -27.48 10.30
CA ASN A 419 -14.69 -27.26 11.76
C ASN A 419 -15.31 -25.95 12.26
N LEU A 420 -15.93 -25.17 11.37
CA LEU A 420 -16.45 -23.85 11.71
C LEU A 420 -17.98 -23.90 11.91
N PRO A 421 -18.52 -23.34 13.00
CA PRO A 421 -19.97 -23.18 13.16
C PRO A 421 -20.51 -22.24 12.08
N HIS A 422 -21.75 -22.51 11.64
CA HIS A 422 -22.58 -21.88 10.60
C HIS A 422 -22.65 -20.34 10.52
N GLU A 423 -21.94 -19.58 11.34
CA GLU A 423 -22.06 -18.14 11.47
C GLU A 423 -20.66 -17.51 11.46
N PHE A 424 -20.09 -17.34 10.28
CA PHE A 424 -18.97 -16.42 10.13
C PHE A 424 -19.46 -15.00 10.36
N TRP A 425 -18.98 -14.45 11.48
CA TRP A 425 -19.06 -13.06 11.86
C TRP A 425 -18.09 -12.31 10.97
N THR A 426 -18.57 -11.88 9.81
CA THR A 426 -17.79 -11.08 8.89
C THR A 426 -17.82 -9.64 9.39
N PRO A 427 -16.71 -9.07 9.88
CA PRO A 427 -16.68 -7.65 10.13
C PRO A 427 -17.01 -6.92 8.82
N PRO A 428 -17.66 -5.76 8.90
CA PRO A 428 -18.01 -5.01 7.72
C PRO A 428 -16.71 -4.63 6.96
N GLY A 429 -16.56 -5.09 5.71
CA GLY A 429 -15.40 -4.75 4.90
C GLY A 429 -14.96 -5.82 3.90
N PRO A 430 -13.87 -5.55 3.17
CA PRO A 430 -13.21 -6.51 2.26
C PRO A 430 -12.27 -7.50 2.99
N ARG A 431 -12.25 -7.53 4.33
CA ARG A 431 -11.41 -8.42 5.13
C ARG A 431 -12.25 -9.39 5.96
N TYR A 432 -11.84 -10.64 5.99
CA TYR A 432 -12.55 -11.75 6.61
C TYR A 432 -11.65 -12.38 7.67
N PHE A 433 -12.26 -12.86 8.76
CA PHE A 433 -11.55 -13.47 9.88
C PHE A 433 -12.00 -14.91 10.03
N GLU A 434 -11.04 -15.81 10.08
CA GLU A 434 -11.20 -17.21 10.39
C GLU A 434 -10.42 -17.52 11.67
N ILE A 435 -10.99 -18.35 12.53
CA ILE A 435 -10.35 -18.76 13.78
C ILE A 435 -10.10 -20.26 13.70
N GLY A 436 -8.83 -20.63 13.54
CA GLY A 436 -8.40 -22.01 13.48
C GLY A 436 -8.52 -22.68 14.84
N ARG A 437 -9.28 -23.78 14.91
CA ARG A 437 -9.33 -24.62 16.13
C ARG A 437 -8.01 -25.38 16.29
N ALA A 438 -7.52 -25.43 17.53
CA ALA A 438 -6.46 -26.34 17.93
C ALA A 438 -6.92 -27.80 17.70
N LYS A 439 -6.27 -28.54 16.79
CA LYS A 439 -6.59 -29.96 16.51
C LYS A 439 -6.28 -30.88 17.70
N THR A 440 -5.41 -30.47 18.64
CA THR A 440 -5.01 -31.24 19.82
C THR A 440 -4.83 -30.39 21.08
N ARG A 441 -4.83 -31.02 22.27
CA ARG A 441 -4.61 -30.39 23.60
C ARG A 441 -3.31 -29.58 23.73
N SER A 442 -2.33 -29.80 22.83
CA SER A 442 -1.00 -29.17 22.83
C SER A 442 -0.80 -28.13 21.73
N SER A 443 -1.76 -27.98 20.80
CA SER A 443 -1.64 -27.03 19.69
C SER A 443 -2.15 -25.62 20.07
N ALA A 444 -1.37 -24.60 19.70
CA ALA A 444 -1.74 -23.19 19.78
C ALA A 444 -2.96 -22.89 18.90
N GLY A 445 -3.91 -22.09 19.38
CA GLY A 445 -4.98 -21.54 18.53
C GLY A 445 -4.40 -20.54 17.53
N SER A 446 -5.00 -20.41 16.36
CA SER A 446 -4.60 -19.42 15.35
C SER A 446 -5.77 -18.54 14.92
N ILE A 447 -5.47 -17.29 14.60
CA ILE A 447 -6.38 -16.40 13.88
C ILE A 447 -5.81 -16.23 12.48
N VAL A 448 -6.65 -16.51 11.49
CA VAL A 448 -6.39 -16.32 10.07
C VAL A 448 -7.18 -15.10 9.63
N THR A 449 -6.52 -14.14 9.01
CA THR A 449 -7.14 -12.96 8.43
C THR A 449 -6.95 -12.98 6.93
N ILE A 450 -8.03 -12.83 6.19
CA ILE A 450 -8.03 -12.88 4.72
C ILE A 450 -8.41 -11.50 4.20
N ASP A 451 -7.53 -10.86 3.45
CA ASP A 451 -7.74 -9.52 2.88
C ASP A 451 -7.93 -9.58 1.38
N PHE A 452 -9.12 -9.17 0.93
CA PHE A 452 -9.51 -9.12 -0.47
C PHE A 452 -9.36 -7.73 -1.09
N HIS A 453 -8.89 -6.73 -0.34
CA HIS A 453 -8.76 -5.36 -0.84
C HIS A 453 -7.42 -5.14 -1.57
N GLU A 454 -7.48 -5.13 -2.90
CA GLU A 454 -6.29 -5.12 -3.75
C GLU A 454 -5.42 -3.84 -3.63
N LEU A 455 -6.01 -2.63 -3.65
CA LEU A 455 -5.24 -1.38 -3.70
C LEU A 455 -4.50 -1.04 -2.38
N PRO A 456 -5.12 -1.11 -1.19
CA PRO A 456 -4.42 -0.96 0.09
C PRO A 456 -3.34 -2.02 0.27
N PHE A 457 -3.60 -3.25 -0.17
CA PHE A 457 -2.63 -4.34 -0.16
C PHE A 457 -1.43 -4.05 -1.06
N ARG A 458 -1.63 -3.68 -2.32
CA ARG A 458 -0.53 -3.32 -3.25
C ARG A 458 0.29 -2.14 -2.70
N ARG A 459 -0.37 -1.14 -2.12
CA ARG A 459 0.30 0.00 -1.47
C ARG A 459 1.06 -0.43 -0.22
N TYR A 460 0.54 -1.38 0.55
CA TYR A 460 1.22 -1.95 1.70
C TYR A 460 2.43 -2.80 1.30
N LEU A 461 2.31 -3.68 0.31
CA LEU A 461 3.43 -4.44 -0.24
C LEU A 461 4.53 -3.51 -0.75
N CYS A 462 4.14 -2.46 -1.50
CA CYS A 462 5.07 -1.44 -1.96
C CYS A 462 5.75 -0.72 -0.79
N ARG A 463 5.01 -0.33 0.26
CA ARG A 463 5.61 0.25 1.48
C ARG A 463 6.48 -0.73 2.26
N ALA A 464 6.12 -2.01 2.31
CA ALA A 464 6.88 -3.05 3.00
C ALA A 464 8.16 -3.41 2.23
N SER A 465 8.15 -3.35 0.90
CA SER A 465 9.33 -3.51 0.05
C SER A 465 10.23 -2.27 0.07
N VAL A 466 9.66 -1.07 0.25
CA VAL A 466 10.40 0.21 0.25
C VAL A 466 10.93 0.62 1.64
N TYR A 467 10.22 0.31 2.74
CA TYR A 467 10.56 0.78 4.11
C TYR A 467 10.67 -0.35 5.16
N GLY A 468 10.48 -1.63 4.79
CA GLY A 468 10.43 -2.74 5.73
C GLY A 468 11.79 -3.38 6.03
N ASN A 469 12.15 -3.45 7.31
CA ASN A 469 13.23 -4.31 7.80
C ASN A 469 13.03 -5.75 7.28
N LYS A 470 14.03 -6.32 6.57
CA LYS A 470 13.99 -7.64 5.92
C LYS A 470 13.43 -8.73 6.85
N TYR A 471 13.71 -8.64 8.16
CA TYR A 471 13.18 -9.54 9.19
C TYR A 471 11.66 -9.44 9.41
N ARG A 472 11.06 -8.26 9.29
CA ARG A 472 9.62 -8.04 9.47
C ARG A 472 8.85 -8.52 8.23
N VAL A 473 9.43 -8.34 7.04
CA VAL A 473 8.93 -8.89 5.78
C VAL A 473 9.07 -10.43 5.76
N LEU A 474 10.19 -10.98 6.23
CA LEU A 474 10.42 -12.44 6.33
C LEU A 474 9.53 -13.12 7.39
N ARG A 475 9.35 -12.53 8.59
CA ARG A 475 8.39 -13.06 9.59
C ARG A 475 6.95 -13.01 9.11
N MET A 476 6.60 -11.99 8.33
CA MET A 476 5.28 -11.90 7.70
C MET A 476 5.19 -12.91 6.55
N ALA A 477 6.22 -13.13 5.73
CA ALA A 477 6.22 -14.11 4.65
C ALA A 477 6.03 -15.56 5.14
N ASP A 478 6.60 -15.93 6.29
CA ASP A 478 6.37 -17.26 6.89
C ASP A 478 4.94 -17.45 7.44
N GLN A 479 4.19 -16.37 7.64
CA GLN A 479 2.83 -16.35 8.19
C GLN A 479 1.78 -15.83 7.20
N THR A 480 2.20 -15.44 5.99
CA THR A 480 1.35 -14.72 5.03
C THR A 480 1.44 -15.37 3.66
N LYS A 481 0.34 -15.94 3.19
CA LYS A 481 0.22 -16.48 1.82
C LYS A 481 -0.42 -15.41 0.93
N VAL A 482 0.29 -15.03 -0.13
CA VAL A 482 -0.26 -14.21 -1.22
C VAL A 482 -0.67 -15.15 -2.35
N ILE A 483 -1.91 -15.00 -2.79
CA ILE A 483 -2.47 -15.70 -3.94
C ILE A 483 -2.72 -14.62 -4.98
N ASP A 484 -2.25 -14.83 -6.20
CA ASP A 484 -2.29 -13.87 -7.30
C ASP A 484 -2.28 -14.59 -8.66
N LYS A 485 -2.01 -13.86 -9.76
CA LYS A 485 -1.99 -14.44 -11.11
C LYS A 485 -0.88 -15.48 -11.29
N ASP A 486 0.24 -15.33 -10.58
CA ASP A 486 1.40 -16.22 -10.69
C ASP A 486 1.26 -17.44 -9.76
N ASN A 487 0.43 -17.34 -8.73
CA ASN A 487 0.08 -18.42 -7.81
C ASN A 487 -1.44 -18.48 -7.55
N PRO A 488 -2.26 -18.92 -8.52
CA PRO A 488 -3.71 -18.90 -8.40
C PRO A 488 -4.24 -19.99 -7.46
N SER A 489 -5.46 -19.79 -6.95
CA SER A 489 -6.19 -20.87 -6.28
C SER A 489 -6.86 -21.76 -7.32
N ILE A 490 -6.67 -23.08 -7.17
CA ILE A 490 -7.25 -24.08 -8.07
C ILE A 490 -8.17 -24.96 -7.24
N VAL A 491 -9.43 -25.08 -7.66
CA VAL A 491 -10.41 -26.02 -7.11
C VAL A 491 -10.68 -27.09 -8.16
N ASP A 492 -10.48 -28.35 -7.79
CA ASP A 492 -10.67 -29.52 -8.66
C ASP A 492 -11.62 -30.55 -8.03
N GLY A 493 -11.98 -31.58 -8.81
CA GLY A 493 -12.73 -32.76 -8.34
C GLY A 493 -14.26 -32.70 -8.38
N PHE A 494 -14.86 -31.51 -8.57
CA PHE A 494 -16.33 -31.36 -8.64
C PHE A 494 -16.85 -30.69 -9.92
N PHE A 495 -15.96 -30.18 -10.76
CA PHE A 495 -16.26 -29.42 -11.97
C PHE A 495 -15.64 -30.09 -13.20
N GLU A 496 -16.26 -29.95 -14.37
CA GLU A 496 -15.73 -30.53 -15.62
C GLU A 496 -14.34 -29.98 -15.96
N HIS A 497 -14.10 -28.72 -15.61
CA HIS A 497 -12.82 -28.04 -15.72
C HIS A 497 -12.41 -27.47 -14.36
N PRO A 498 -11.12 -27.54 -13.98
CA PRO A 498 -10.66 -26.95 -12.73
C PRO A 498 -10.99 -25.45 -12.64
N VAL A 499 -11.53 -25.02 -11.51
CA VAL A 499 -11.87 -23.62 -11.27
C VAL A 499 -10.63 -22.88 -10.82
N VAL A 500 -10.14 -21.97 -11.67
CA VAL A 500 -8.95 -21.15 -11.38
C VAL A 500 -9.38 -19.76 -10.95
N SER A 501 -8.98 -19.35 -9.75
CA SER A 501 -9.21 -18.00 -9.22
C SER A 501 -7.90 -17.22 -9.21
N ARG A 502 -7.83 -16.13 -9.99
CA ARG A 502 -6.62 -15.30 -10.16
C ARG A 502 -6.67 -13.96 -9.42
N LEU A 503 -7.80 -13.61 -8.82
CA LEU A 503 -7.92 -12.36 -8.08
C LEU A 503 -7.00 -12.36 -6.85
N PRO A 504 -6.17 -11.31 -6.67
CA PRO A 504 -5.20 -11.32 -5.61
C PRO A 504 -5.85 -11.22 -4.23
N TYR A 505 -5.32 -11.97 -3.26
CA TYR A 505 -5.67 -11.84 -1.85
C TYR A 505 -4.56 -12.33 -0.93
N MET A 506 -4.62 -11.87 0.31
CA MET A 506 -3.61 -12.14 1.33
C MET A 506 -4.22 -12.89 2.50
N ILE A 507 -3.63 -14.02 2.87
CA ILE A 507 -3.98 -14.78 4.07
C ILE A 507 -2.87 -14.57 5.09
N THR A 508 -3.16 -13.98 6.25
CA THR A 508 -2.21 -13.84 7.35
C THR A 508 -2.65 -14.72 8.53
N THR A 509 -1.77 -15.62 8.96
CA THR A 509 -2.03 -16.58 10.05
C THR A 509 -1.18 -16.23 11.26
N LYS A 510 -1.83 -15.96 12.40
CA LYS A 510 -1.15 -15.65 13.66
C LYS A 510 -1.53 -16.65 14.76
N GLY A 511 -0.54 -17.40 15.23
CA GLY A 511 -0.67 -18.36 16.34
C GLY A 511 -0.44 -17.71 17.72
N TRP A 512 -1.10 -18.24 18.75
CA TRP A 512 -1.00 -17.76 20.13
C TRP A 512 -0.61 -18.92 21.06
N ASN A 513 0.46 -18.76 21.84
CA ASN A 513 0.99 -19.81 22.72
C ASN A 513 0.23 -19.96 24.05
N GLU A 514 -0.80 -19.15 24.33
CA GLU A 514 -1.50 -19.19 25.61
C GLU A 514 -2.71 -20.12 25.61
N LYS A 515 -2.81 -20.95 26.65
CA LYS A 515 -3.96 -21.80 26.96
C LYS A 515 -5.10 -20.94 27.50
N GLN A 516 -5.81 -20.18 26.65
CA GLN A 516 -6.96 -19.39 27.11
C GLN A 516 -8.26 -19.94 26.53
N TRP A 517 -9.15 -20.33 27.45
CA TRP A 517 -10.47 -20.88 27.15
C TRP A 517 -11.52 -19.92 27.72
N GLY A 518 -12.42 -19.41 26.88
CA GLY A 518 -13.71 -18.89 27.32
C GLY A 518 -13.91 -17.38 27.45
N THR A 519 -13.30 -16.53 26.60
CA THR A 519 -13.56 -15.08 26.62
C THR A 519 -13.68 -14.46 25.23
N TRP A 520 -14.54 -13.45 25.10
CA TRP A 520 -14.56 -12.52 23.97
C TRP A 520 -13.34 -11.61 24.06
N VAL A 521 -12.70 -11.32 22.92
CA VAL A 521 -11.61 -10.32 22.85
C VAL A 521 -12.15 -9.11 22.10
N VAL A 522 -12.05 -7.95 22.75
CA VAL A 522 -12.43 -6.65 22.20
C VAL A 522 -11.15 -5.84 22.00
N ASP A 523 -10.92 -5.38 20.77
CA ASP A 523 -9.89 -4.37 20.46
C ASP A 523 -10.51 -3.18 19.74
N GLY A 524 -10.69 -2.07 20.45
CA GLY A 524 -11.31 -0.86 19.88
C GLY A 524 -12.69 -1.19 19.30
N GLU A 525 -12.82 -1.19 17.98
CA GLU A 525 -14.07 -1.46 17.26
C GLU A 525 -14.17 -2.89 16.69
N HIS A 526 -13.41 -3.87 17.19
CA HIS A 526 -13.41 -5.22 16.64
C HIS A 526 -13.74 -6.27 17.70
N LEU A 527 -14.66 -7.18 17.35
CA LEU A 527 -15.07 -8.30 18.19
C LEU A 527 -14.54 -9.61 17.61
N ILE A 528 -13.75 -10.33 18.41
CA ILE A 528 -13.22 -11.64 18.02
C ILE A 528 -13.93 -12.72 18.86
N LYS A 529 -14.70 -13.59 18.20
CA LYS A 529 -15.46 -14.69 18.83
C LYS A 529 -14.56 -15.89 19.13
N MET A 530 -14.33 -16.22 20.41
CA MET A 530 -13.79 -17.54 20.77
C MET A 530 -14.94 -18.46 21.22
N ASN A 531 -15.18 -19.55 20.50
CA ASN A 531 -16.34 -20.41 20.74
C ASN A 531 -16.09 -21.43 21.88
N PRO A 532 -17.03 -21.67 22.81
CA PRO A 532 -16.82 -22.61 23.91
C PRO A 532 -17.48 -23.98 23.66
N TRP A 533 -16.70 -25.05 23.72
CA TRP A 533 -17.23 -26.39 24.05
C TRP A 533 -16.43 -26.98 25.21
N LYS A 534 -17.13 -27.42 26.27
CA LYS A 534 -16.56 -27.93 27.52
C LYS A 534 -15.97 -29.33 27.35
N TYR A 535 -14.77 -29.56 27.89
CA TYR A 535 -14.31 -30.90 28.25
C TYR A 535 -13.76 -30.93 29.69
N ARG A 536 -14.12 -31.98 30.44
CA ARG A 536 -13.87 -32.17 31.89
C ARG A 536 -12.38 -32.25 32.26
N LYS A 537 -12.07 -31.79 33.49
CA LYS A 537 -10.78 -31.83 34.20
C LYS A 537 -10.13 -33.22 34.19
N ALA A 538 -8.81 -33.27 33.98
CA ALA A 538 -7.94 -34.32 34.48
C ALA A 538 -6.55 -33.75 34.86
N VAL A 539 -6.28 -33.81 36.16
CA VAL A 539 -5.03 -33.99 36.93
C VAL A 539 -3.70 -33.58 36.27
N ALA A 540 -2.99 -32.70 36.98
CA ALA A 540 -1.58 -32.41 36.77
C ALA A 540 -0.72 -33.57 37.29
N SER A 541 0.29 -33.97 36.52
CA SER A 541 1.48 -34.63 37.05
C SER A 541 2.73 -33.90 36.57
N SER A 542 3.69 -33.87 37.47
CA SER A 542 4.98 -33.18 37.45
C SER A 542 5.89 -33.61 36.30
N ASP A 543 6.79 -32.71 35.88
CA ASP A 543 8.23 -32.87 36.09
C ASP A 543 9.01 -31.76 35.38
N ASP A 544 9.47 -30.78 36.17
CA ASP A 544 10.50 -29.82 35.80
C ASP A 544 11.82 -30.32 36.40
N MET A 545 12.75 -30.80 35.57
CA MET A 545 14.18 -30.99 35.92
C MET A 545 15.06 -31.35 34.69
N VAL A 546 14.80 -30.78 33.50
CA VAL A 546 15.69 -30.94 32.30
C VAL A 546 16.08 -29.60 31.65
N THR A 547 15.51 -28.50 32.11
CA THR A 547 15.51 -27.20 31.41
C THR A 547 16.81 -26.38 31.58
N ILE A 548 17.67 -26.72 32.54
CA ILE A 548 18.89 -25.95 32.84
C ILE A 548 20.10 -26.42 32.01
N ARG A 549 20.27 -27.75 31.79
CA ARG A 549 21.38 -28.27 30.97
C ARG A 549 21.29 -27.88 29.49
N ARG A 550 20.08 -27.79 28.93
CA ARG A 550 19.87 -27.36 27.53
C ARG A 550 20.22 -25.88 27.30
N ARG A 551 20.04 -25.01 28.30
CA ARG A 551 20.37 -23.58 28.19
C ARG A 551 21.88 -23.33 28.14
N VAL A 552 22.66 -24.08 28.92
CA VAL A 552 24.13 -23.95 28.94
C VAL A 552 24.75 -24.44 27.63
N VAL A 553 24.28 -25.58 27.10
CA VAL A 553 24.74 -26.09 25.79
C VAL A 553 24.36 -25.14 24.66
N ALA A 554 23.16 -24.57 24.68
CA ALA A 554 22.73 -23.58 23.69
C ALA A 554 23.59 -22.30 23.72
N ILE A 555 23.98 -21.83 24.92
CA ILE A 555 24.89 -20.67 25.07
C ILE A 555 26.28 -20.98 24.53
N LEU A 556 26.83 -22.17 24.83
CA LEU A 556 28.16 -22.58 24.34
C LEU A 556 28.18 -22.74 22.82
N VAL A 557 27.15 -23.35 22.23
CA VAL A 557 27.01 -23.45 20.77
C VAL A 557 26.85 -22.07 20.14
N ALA A 558 26.07 -21.18 20.76
CA ALA A 558 25.94 -19.80 20.29
C ALA A 558 27.29 -19.06 20.32
N LEU A 559 28.10 -19.23 21.37
CA LEU A 559 29.43 -18.62 21.46
C LEU A 559 30.43 -19.20 20.44
N ILE A 560 30.41 -20.52 20.20
CA ILE A 560 31.27 -21.19 19.21
C ILE A 560 30.96 -20.73 17.78
N ILE A 561 29.70 -20.39 17.48
CA ILE A 561 29.33 -19.83 16.16
C ILE A 561 29.60 -18.32 16.12
N PHE A 562 29.31 -17.59 17.20
CA PHE A 562 29.38 -16.13 17.23
C PHE A 562 30.81 -15.60 17.06
N VAL A 563 31.81 -16.23 17.69
CA VAL A 563 33.23 -15.80 17.62
C VAL A 563 33.81 -15.87 16.20
N PRO A 564 33.74 -17.00 15.47
CA PRO A 564 34.25 -17.05 14.11
C PRO A 564 33.45 -16.16 13.15
N VAL A 565 32.14 -16.03 13.33
CA VAL A 565 31.30 -15.12 12.52
C VAL A 565 31.69 -13.66 12.76
N THR A 566 31.90 -13.23 14.00
CA THR A 566 32.33 -11.87 14.32
C THR A 566 33.77 -11.57 13.86
N LEU A 567 34.67 -12.56 13.89
CA LEU A 567 36.01 -12.42 13.33
C LEU A 567 35.99 -12.32 11.80
N TYR A 568 35.14 -13.12 11.14
CA TYR A 568 34.97 -13.10 9.70
C TYR A 568 34.38 -11.78 9.20
N TYR A 569 33.33 -11.27 9.88
CA TYR A 569 32.67 -10.00 9.55
C TYR A 569 33.24 -8.79 10.31
N ARG A 570 34.47 -8.87 10.83
CA ARG A 570 35.04 -7.85 11.73
C ARG A 570 35.01 -6.45 11.10
N TYR A 571 35.42 -6.33 9.84
CA TYR A 571 35.46 -5.04 9.14
C TYR A 571 34.05 -4.45 8.95
N GLN A 572 33.10 -5.29 8.50
CA GLN A 572 31.71 -4.90 8.27
C GLN A 572 31.02 -4.48 9.58
N ILE A 573 31.26 -5.22 10.67
CA ILE A 573 30.71 -4.89 11.99
C ILE A 573 31.31 -3.58 12.50
N GLN A 574 32.64 -3.41 12.41
CA GLN A 574 33.31 -2.17 12.81
C GLN A 574 32.78 -0.97 12.02
N ASN A 575 32.66 -1.08 10.70
CA ASN A 575 32.10 -0.01 9.87
C ASN A 575 30.63 0.25 10.18
N THR A 576 29.80 -0.79 10.33
CA THR A 576 28.38 -0.63 10.65
C THR A 576 28.19 0.08 11.99
N ILE A 577 28.95 -0.31 13.02
CA ILE A 577 28.90 0.35 14.33
C ILE A 577 29.43 1.78 14.24
N SER A 578 30.53 2.01 13.51
CA SER A 578 31.11 3.33 13.31
C SER A 578 30.10 4.28 12.66
N TYR A 579 29.52 3.90 11.52
CA TYR A 579 28.56 4.72 10.79
C TYR A 579 27.23 4.87 11.53
N ALA A 580 26.71 3.83 12.18
CA ALA A 580 25.46 3.91 12.97
C ALA A 580 25.61 4.78 14.23
N SER A 581 26.82 4.90 14.78
CA SER A 581 27.11 5.75 15.94
C SER A 581 27.61 7.14 15.55
N ARG A 582 28.03 7.36 14.30
CA ARG A 582 28.55 8.63 13.77
C ARG A 582 27.68 9.86 14.15
N PRO A 583 26.34 9.81 14.10
CA PRO A 583 25.47 10.91 14.56
C PRO A 583 25.63 11.33 16.02
N LEU A 584 26.26 10.52 16.87
CA LEU A 584 26.45 10.80 18.30
C LEU A 584 27.75 11.57 18.59
N TRP A 585 28.77 11.45 17.75
CA TRP A 585 30.12 11.91 18.07
C TRP A 585 30.82 12.68 16.96
N ASP A 586 30.39 12.56 15.71
CA ASP A 586 31.03 13.21 14.58
C ASP A 586 30.31 14.52 14.17
N LYS A 587 31.00 15.37 13.39
CA LYS A 587 30.47 16.67 12.92
C LYS A 587 30.77 16.87 11.43
N PRO A 588 29.96 17.66 10.72
CA PRO A 588 30.20 17.96 9.31
C PRO A 588 31.60 18.57 9.09
N GLU A 589 32.41 17.92 8.26
CA GLU A 589 33.79 18.33 7.98
C GLU A 589 33.91 19.43 6.90
N GLY A 590 32.81 19.98 6.41
CA GLY A 590 32.83 20.95 5.30
C GLY A 590 33.07 22.41 5.74
N PRO A 591 33.29 23.32 4.77
CA PRO A 591 33.35 24.75 5.02
C PRO A 591 32.07 25.28 5.66
N THR A 592 32.19 26.29 6.52
CA THR A 592 31.09 26.81 7.34
C THR A 592 30.53 28.15 6.85
N ASN A 593 31.31 28.94 6.11
CA ASN A 593 30.85 30.22 5.56
C ASN A 593 30.21 30.01 4.18
N ILE A 594 28.90 29.84 4.16
CA ILE A 594 28.14 29.63 2.92
C ILE A 594 27.86 30.97 2.25
N ILE A 595 28.29 31.11 1.00
CA ILE A 595 27.97 32.21 0.10
C ILE A 595 26.81 31.75 -0.79
N PRO A 596 25.62 32.39 -0.71
CA PRO A 596 24.52 32.11 -1.62
C PRO A 596 24.90 32.42 -3.06
N HIS A 597 24.56 31.53 -4.00
CA HIS A 597 24.84 31.72 -5.42
C HIS A 597 23.58 32.17 -6.15
N PHE A 598 23.60 33.42 -6.61
CA PHE A 598 22.52 34.03 -7.38
C PHE A 598 22.83 33.95 -8.88
N TYR A 599 22.14 33.04 -9.57
CA TYR A 599 22.25 32.90 -11.02
C TYR A 599 20.87 32.81 -11.69
N ALA A 600 20.83 33.18 -12.97
CA ALA A 600 19.70 32.95 -13.86
C ALA A 600 20.23 32.84 -15.30
N LEU A 601 19.53 32.11 -16.17
CA LEU A 601 19.95 31.97 -17.57
C LEU A 601 19.94 33.36 -18.25
N GLY A 602 21.06 33.76 -18.84
CA GLY A 602 21.25 35.08 -19.46
C GLY A 602 21.63 36.21 -18.50
N LEU A 603 21.81 35.93 -17.21
CA LEU A 603 22.35 36.89 -16.24
C LEU A 603 23.87 36.91 -16.31
N GLU A 604 24.42 37.92 -16.95
CA GLU A 604 25.86 38.09 -17.09
C GLU A 604 26.53 38.64 -15.81
N PRO A 605 27.74 38.19 -15.45
CA PRO A 605 28.44 38.74 -14.29
C PRO A 605 28.79 40.22 -14.52
N SER A 606 28.42 41.05 -13.55
CA SER A 606 28.58 42.52 -13.55
C SER A 606 28.94 43.01 -12.15
N PRO A 607 29.41 44.27 -11.99
CA PRO A 607 29.70 44.85 -10.68
C PRO A 607 28.53 44.74 -9.68
N ALA A 608 27.29 44.88 -10.16
CA ALA A 608 26.10 44.71 -9.33
C ALA A 608 25.92 43.26 -8.85
N ILE A 609 26.22 42.28 -9.70
CA ILE A 609 26.16 40.86 -9.35
C ILE A 609 27.30 40.46 -8.40
N CYS A 610 28.52 41.00 -8.58
CA CYS A 610 29.60 40.77 -7.61
C CYS A 610 29.19 41.29 -6.21
N LYS A 611 28.63 42.50 -6.16
CA LYS A 611 28.13 43.11 -4.92
C LYS A 611 27.00 42.31 -4.27
N LEU A 612 26.12 41.69 -5.07
CA LEU A 612 25.06 40.80 -4.57
C LEU A 612 25.63 39.56 -3.86
N HIS A 613 26.82 39.11 -4.25
CA HIS A 613 27.56 38.02 -3.61
C HIS A 613 28.53 38.51 -2.54
N GLU A 614 28.43 39.78 -2.11
CA GLU A 614 29.32 40.41 -1.11
C GLU A 614 30.79 40.41 -1.55
N THR A 615 31.02 40.56 -2.86
CA THR A 615 32.37 40.66 -3.47
C THR A 615 32.50 41.91 -4.33
N GLU A 616 33.74 42.37 -4.53
CA GLU A 616 34.02 43.45 -5.46
C GLU A 616 34.29 42.90 -6.87
N PRO A 617 33.97 43.63 -7.95
CA PRO A 617 34.41 43.27 -9.28
C PRO A 617 35.94 43.32 -9.37
N ARG A 618 36.53 42.40 -10.11
CA ARG A 618 37.96 42.44 -10.47
C ARG A 618 38.17 43.49 -11.56
N GLU A 619 39.32 44.16 -11.53
CA GLU A 619 39.68 45.17 -12.56
C GLU A 619 39.77 44.58 -13.97
N GLN A 620 40.13 43.31 -14.06
CA GLN A 620 40.21 42.54 -15.30
C GLN A 620 39.85 41.09 -15.01
N ASP A 621 39.27 40.43 -16.01
CA ASP A 621 38.97 38.99 -15.96
C ASP A 621 40.23 38.19 -15.63
N ARG A 622 40.10 37.21 -14.73
CA ARG A 622 41.21 36.31 -14.40
C ARG A 622 41.29 35.14 -15.36
N GLN A 623 42.51 34.70 -15.64
CA GLN A 623 42.69 33.41 -16.29
C GLN A 623 42.20 32.31 -15.36
N VAL A 624 41.40 31.39 -15.89
CA VAL A 624 40.90 30.23 -15.16
C VAL A 624 41.50 28.97 -15.78
N TRP A 625 42.12 28.17 -14.93
CA TRP A 625 42.75 26.91 -15.29
C TRP A 625 42.02 25.76 -14.61
N ASP A 626 41.54 24.81 -15.38
CA ASP A 626 40.87 23.63 -14.88
C ASP A 626 41.86 22.48 -14.72
N ALA A 627 41.96 21.86 -13.55
CA ALA A 627 42.91 20.79 -13.30
C ALA A 627 42.23 19.56 -12.70
N VAL A 628 42.40 18.41 -13.36
CA VAL A 628 41.80 17.12 -12.97
C VAL A 628 42.77 15.95 -13.08
N LEU A 629 42.63 14.98 -12.19
CA LEU A 629 43.29 13.67 -12.31
C LEU A 629 42.40 12.72 -13.10
N PHE A 630 42.89 12.17 -14.20
CA PHE A 630 42.12 11.31 -15.10
C PHE A 630 42.47 9.83 -14.94
N SER A 631 41.44 8.99 -14.85
CA SER A 631 41.59 7.53 -14.81
C SER A 631 41.09 6.84 -16.08
N THR A 632 39.77 6.68 -16.23
CA THR A 632 39.12 6.02 -17.38
C THR A 632 37.83 6.73 -17.83
N GLU A 633 37.44 7.80 -17.14
CA GLU A 633 36.14 8.49 -17.23
C GLU A 633 36.02 9.40 -18.47
N LEU A 634 36.21 8.85 -19.68
CA LEU A 634 36.22 9.63 -20.93
C LEU A 634 34.90 10.38 -21.17
N ASP A 635 33.76 9.74 -20.94
CA ASP A 635 32.44 10.35 -21.14
C ASP A 635 32.23 11.56 -20.20
N LEU A 636 32.62 11.45 -18.93
CA LEU A 636 32.53 12.56 -17.98
C LEU A 636 33.53 13.68 -18.30
N LEU A 637 34.74 13.32 -18.77
CA LEU A 637 35.70 14.32 -19.24
C LEU A 637 35.15 15.10 -20.44
N GLU A 638 34.49 14.44 -21.39
CA GLU A 638 33.83 15.12 -22.51
C GLU A 638 32.75 16.09 -22.04
N VAL A 639 31.88 15.66 -21.12
CA VAL A 639 30.82 16.53 -20.55
C VAL A 639 31.45 17.74 -19.87
N ARG A 640 32.48 17.52 -19.04
CA ARG A 640 33.23 18.59 -18.37
C ARG A 640 33.84 19.59 -19.36
N LEU A 641 34.51 19.09 -20.40
CA LEU A 641 35.13 19.95 -21.42
C LEU A 641 34.08 20.77 -22.16
N ASN A 642 32.93 20.18 -22.50
CA ASN A 642 31.82 20.90 -23.12
C ASN A 642 31.26 22.02 -22.22
N GLU A 643 31.08 21.74 -20.93
CA GLU A 643 30.56 22.71 -19.97
C GLU A 643 31.54 23.88 -19.78
N LEU A 644 32.83 23.59 -19.70
CA LEU A 644 33.83 24.58 -19.27
C LEU A 644 34.59 25.27 -20.40
N ASP A 645 34.59 24.76 -21.63
CA ASP A 645 35.41 25.29 -22.73
C ASP A 645 35.16 26.79 -23.00
N GLY A 646 33.93 27.26 -22.83
CA GLY A 646 33.58 28.68 -23.02
C GLY A 646 34.12 29.63 -21.94
N VAL A 647 34.48 29.12 -20.76
CA VAL A 647 34.80 29.94 -19.57
C VAL A 647 36.20 29.67 -19.00
N VAL A 648 36.82 28.56 -19.37
CA VAL A 648 38.17 28.16 -18.97
C VAL A 648 39.19 28.48 -20.07
N ASP A 649 40.35 28.97 -19.64
CA ASP A 649 41.45 29.37 -20.54
C ASP A 649 42.38 28.20 -20.85
N ARG A 650 42.59 27.26 -19.89
CA ARG A 650 43.43 26.06 -20.05
C ARG A 650 42.90 24.88 -19.22
N PHE A 651 43.04 23.67 -19.75
CA PHE A 651 42.78 22.43 -19.05
C PHE A 651 44.10 21.71 -18.75
N PHE A 652 44.25 21.20 -17.54
CA PHE A 652 45.39 20.41 -17.08
C PHE A 652 44.90 19.02 -16.71
N VAL A 653 45.43 18.00 -17.39
CA VAL A 653 45.00 16.62 -17.18
C VAL A 653 46.20 15.73 -16.94
N VAL A 654 46.22 15.10 -15.76
CA VAL A 654 47.24 14.10 -15.41
C VAL A 654 46.59 12.72 -15.46
N GLU A 655 47.07 11.86 -16.35
CA GLU A 655 46.73 10.44 -16.40
C GLU A 655 47.88 9.62 -15.82
N SER A 656 47.58 8.46 -15.22
CA SER A 656 48.61 7.48 -14.84
C SER A 656 48.42 6.14 -15.54
N ASP A 657 49.49 5.36 -15.69
CA ASP A 657 49.47 3.97 -16.17
C ASP A 657 49.14 2.96 -15.06
N ARG A 658 48.91 3.42 -13.82
CA ARG A 658 48.42 2.60 -12.70
C ARG A 658 47.34 3.33 -11.91
N THR A 659 46.51 2.55 -11.22
CA THR A 659 45.56 3.03 -10.20
C THR A 659 46.29 3.35 -8.89
N PHE A 660 45.62 3.99 -7.92
CA PHE A 660 46.22 4.29 -6.61
C PHE A 660 46.54 3.05 -5.78
N THR A 661 45.91 1.91 -6.09
CA THR A 661 46.24 0.59 -5.51
C THR A 661 47.33 -0.16 -6.28
N GLY A 662 47.88 0.43 -7.35
CA GLY A 662 48.99 -0.12 -8.12
C GLY A 662 48.57 -1.06 -9.26
N ILE A 663 47.26 -1.25 -9.49
CA ILE A 663 46.75 -2.06 -10.61
C ILE A 663 47.12 -1.38 -11.93
N PRO A 664 47.78 -2.07 -12.87
CA PRO A 664 48.08 -1.52 -14.20
C PRO A 664 46.81 -1.11 -14.95
N LYS A 665 46.83 0.05 -15.58
CA LYS A 665 45.77 0.51 -16.50
C LYS A 665 46.38 1.03 -17.79
N LYS A 666 45.75 0.74 -18.92
CA LYS A 666 46.18 1.28 -20.21
C LYS A 666 45.86 2.79 -20.23
N PRO A 667 46.83 3.67 -20.48
CA PRO A 667 46.53 5.08 -20.73
C PRO A 667 45.70 5.22 -22.00
N VAL A 668 44.60 5.96 -21.95
CA VAL A 668 43.66 6.11 -23.06
C VAL A 668 43.49 7.55 -23.53
N LEU A 669 43.88 8.53 -22.71
CA LEU A 669 43.57 9.92 -23.01
C LEU A 669 44.34 10.42 -24.23
N GLN A 670 45.60 10.03 -24.39
CA GLN A 670 46.42 10.49 -25.51
C GLN A 670 45.82 10.08 -26.87
N ASP A 671 45.31 8.86 -26.99
CA ASP A 671 44.61 8.39 -28.19
C ASP A 671 43.26 9.11 -28.36
N ALA A 672 42.51 9.30 -27.27
CA ALA A 672 41.22 10.00 -27.29
C ALA A 672 41.36 11.45 -27.77
N LEU A 673 42.43 12.16 -27.40
CA LEU A 673 42.73 13.54 -27.83
C LEU A 673 43.00 13.68 -29.34
N LEU A 674 43.30 12.57 -30.03
CA LEU A 674 43.44 12.55 -31.49
C LEU A 674 42.11 12.32 -32.22
N SER A 675 41.07 11.91 -31.51
CA SER A 675 39.76 11.67 -32.10
C SER A 675 39.03 12.99 -32.44
N PRO A 676 38.11 12.99 -33.42
CA PRO A 676 37.30 14.16 -33.77
C PRO A 676 36.51 14.74 -32.59
N GLN A 677 36.11 13.89 -31.64
CA GLN A 677 35.34 14.25 -30.46
C GLN A 677 36.08 15.24 -29.55
N PHE A 678 37.38 15.03 -29.33
CA PHE A 678 38.21 15.85 -28.44
C PHE A 678 39.08 16.88 -29.17
N ALA A 679 39.16 16.82 -30.50
CA ALA A 679 40.06 17.64 -31.32
C ALA A 679 39.92 19.15 -31.06
N ARG A 680 38.70 19.66 -30.82
CA ARG A 680 38.46 21.09 -30.56
C ARG A 680 39.03 21.58 -29.22
N PHE A 681 39.15 20.71 -28.22
CA PHE A 681 39.64 21.07 -26.89
C PHE A 681 41.16 20.94 -26.79
N ARG A 682 41.77 20.12 -27.66
CA ARG A 682 43.22 19.85 -27.69
C ARG A 682 44.10 21.10 -27.59
N PRO A 683 43.82 22.24 -28.26
CA PRO A 683 44.66 23.44 -28.13
C PRO A 683 44.72 24.02 -26.71
N LYS A 684 43.70 23.77 -25.87
CA LYS A 684 43.64 24.24 -24.47
C LYS A 684 44.11 23.20 -23.47
N ILE A 685 44.30 21.93 -23.87
CA ILE A 685 44.64 20.83 -22.96
C ILE A 685 46.16 20.67 -22.84
N THR A 686 46.66 20.78 -21.60
CA THR A 686 48.00 20.39 -21.18
C THR A 686 47.92 19.02 -20.51
N TYR A 687 48.43 18.01 -21.21
CA TYR A 687 48.36 16.61 -20.80
C TYR A 687 49.72 16.11 -20.29
N GLN A 688 49.71 15.36 -19.18
CA GLN A 688 50.88 14.64 -18.68
C GLN A 688 50.53 13.20 -18.31
N LEU A 689 51.32 12.26 -18.83
CA LEU A 689 51.33 10.88 -18.36
C LEU A 689 52.28 10.75 -17.15
N HIS A 690 51.76 10.33 -16.01
CA HIS A 690 52.50 10.11 -14.77
C HIS A 690 52.75 8.60 -14.54
N PRO A 691 54.01 8.14 -14.43
CA PRO A 691 54.29 6.74 -14.15
C PRO A 691 53.90 6.40 -12.71
N GLY A 692 52.85 5.58 -12.56
CA GLY A 692 52.35 5.15 -11.26
C GLY A 692 53.21 4.03 -10.66
N ARG A 693 53.03 3.78 -9.35
CA ARG A 693 53.72 2.70 -8.62
C ARG A 693 52.77 1.83 -7.83
N VAL A 694 53.25 0.67 -7.41
CA VAL A 694 52.53 -0.18 -6.45
C VAL A 694 52.80 0.34 -5.04
N PRO A 695 51.75 0.54 -4.20
CA PRO A 695 51.94 0.86 -2.78
C PRO A 695 52.77 -0.22 -2.07
N ASN A 696 53.63 0.19 -1.14
CA ASN A 696 54.33 -0.75 -0.27
C ASN A 696 53.34 -1.49 0.64
N LYS A 697 53.73 -2.65 1.19
CA LYS A 697 52.85 -3.43 2.07
C LYS A 697 52.45 -2.58 3.30
N GLY A 698 51.14 -2.37 3.47
CA GLY A 698 50.58 -1.55 4.56
C GLY A 698 50.57 -0.04 4.29
N GLU A 699 51.08 0.40 3.13
CA GLU A 699 50.98 1.78 2.68
C GLU A 699 49.56 2.10 2.20
N SER A 700 49.04 3.25 2.58
CA SER A 700 47.71 3.70 2.17
C SER A 700 47.71 4.17 0.70
N PRO A 701 46.70 3.82 -0.11
CA PRO A 701 46.52 4.35 -1.46
C PRO A 701 46.51 5.89 -1.55
N PHE A 702 46.08 6.57 -0.48
CA PHE A 702 46.11 8.04 -0.37
C PHE A 702 47.52 8.64 -0.53
N ASN A 703 48.58 7.87 -0.21
CA ASN A 703 49.96 8.32 -0.42
C ASN A 703 50.30 8.38 -1.91
N VAL A 704 49.88 7.38 -2.70
CA VAL A 704 50.07 7.36 -4.16
C VAL A 704 49.22 8.44 -4.83
N GLU A 705 47.99 8.64 -4.37
CA GLU A 705 47.15 9.77 -4.82
C GLU A 705 47.85 11.12 -4.58
N ARG A 706 48.47 11.32 -3.39
CA ARG A 706 49.23 12.53 -3.09
C ARG A 706 50.39 12.74 -4.06
N GLU A 707 51.07 11.69 -4.52
CA GLU A 707 52.12 11.78 -5.54
C GLU A 707 51.56 12.26 -6.89
N HIS A 708 50.40 11.77 -7.29
CA HIS A 708 49.72 12.23 -8.52
C HIS A 708 49.29 13.70 -8.40
N ARG A 709 48.78 14.12 -7.23
CA ARG A 709 48.46 15.54 -6.95
C ARG A 709 49.71 16.44 -6.97
N LEU A 710 50.86 15.94 -6.50
CA LEU A 710 52.14 16.64 -6.63
C LEU A 710 52.61 16.73 -8.09
N ALA A 711 52.35 15.71 -8.92
CA ALA A 711 52.61 15.78 -10.35
C ALA A 711 51.78 16.88 -11.03
N MET A 712 50.48 16.97 -10.70
CA MET A 712 49.61 18.07 -11.16
C MET A 712 50.14 19.44 -10.73
N THR A 713 50.59 19.57 -9.48
CA THR A 713 51.20 20.82 -8.97
C THR A 713 52.43 21.22 -9.81
N LYS A 714 53.30 20.26 -10.15
CA LYS A 714 54.48 20.51 -11.00
C LYS A 714 54.06 20.92 -12.41
N LEU A 715 53.04 20.28 -12.98
CA LEU A 715 52.53 20.59 -14.31
C LEU A 715 51.98 22.01 -14.38
N ILE A 716 51.13 22.40 -13.43
CA ILE A 716 50.58 23.76 -13.32
C ILE A 716 51.72 24.78 -13.19
N ASN A 717 52.67 24.54 -12.29
CA ASN A 717 53.81 25.44 -12.08
C ASN A 717 54.71 25.57 -13.32
N SER A 718 54.84 24.51 -14.12
CA SER A 718 55.61 24.56 -15.37
C SER A 718 54.97 25.46 -16.45
N ALA A 719 53.65 25.65 -16.39
CA ALA A 719 52.90 26.50 -17.31
C ALA A 719 52.84 27.98 -16.89
N ILE A 720 53.31 28.30 -15.68
CA ILE A 720 53.42 29.68 -15.18
C ILE A 720 54.68 30.30 -15.78
N SER A 721 54.49 31.22 -16.74
CA SER A 721 55.55 32.08 -17.26
C SER A 721 55.54 33.41 -16.51
N LEU A 722 56.68 33.80 -15.94
CA LEU A 722 56.84 35.11 -15.28
C LEU A 722 57.30 36.17 -16.31
N PRO A 723 56.88 37.45 -16.15
CA PRO A 723 56.04 37.98 -15.09
C PRO A 723 54.54 37.73 -15.33
N LEU A 724 53.83 37.28 -14.29
CA LEU A 724 52.37 37.20 -14.33
C LEU A 724 51.80 38.62 -14.16
N THR A 725 50.95 39.06 -15.09
CA THR A 725 50.08 40.24 -14.88
C THR A 725 49.13 40.01 -13.70
N ALA A 726 48.75 38.76 -13.46
CA ALA A 726 48.09 38.31 -12.25
C ALA A 726 48.11 36.80 -12.07
N ALA A 727 47.90 36.35 -10.83
CA ALA A 727 47.72 34.95 -10.49
C ALA A 727 46.49 34.34 -11.19
N PRO A 728 46.62 33.16 -11.84
CA PRO A 728 45.47 32.44 -12.39
C PRO A 728 44.63 31.83 -11.27
N LEU A 729 43.35 31.61 -11.56
CA LEU A 729 42.42 30.86 -10.72
C LEU A 729 42.47 29.39 -11.15
N VAL A 730 42.91 28.50 -10.26
CA VAL A 730 43.01 27.06 -10.54
C VAL A 730 41.84 26.34 -9.89
N ILE A 731 41.03 25.68 -10.71
CA ILE A 731 40.00 24.74 -10.28
C ILE A 731 40.68 23.41 -9.96
N MET A 732 40.43 22.89 -8.77
CA MET A 732 40.94 21.62 -8.30
C MET A 732 39.76 20.73 -7.94
N SER A 733 39.54 19.69 -8.74
CA SER A 733 38.43 18.76 -8.57
C SER A 733 38.76 17.40 -9.15
N ASP A 734 37.89 16.42 -8.89
CA ASP A 734 37.91 15.17 -9.63
C ASP A 734 37.14 15.33 -10.97
N VAL A 735 37.28 14.38 -11.90
CA VAL A 735 36.64 14.43 -13.22
C VAL A 735 35.12 14.42 -13.10
N ASP A 736 34.59 13.68 -12.13
CA ASP A 736 33.17 13.54 -11.86
C ASP A 736 32.55 14.75 -11.12
N GLU A 737 33.35 15.71 -10.69
CA GLU A 737 32.95 16.95 -10.02
C GLU A 737 32.99 18.14 -11.00
N ILE A 738 31.90 18.37 -11.74
CA ILE A 738 31.80 19.32 -12.85
C ILE A 738 31.24 20.67 -12.35
N PRO A 739 32.05 21.73 -12.22
CA PRO A 739 31.56 23.07 -11.94
C PRO A 739 30.70 23.58 -13.09
N ALA A 740 29.66 24.35 -12.78
CA ALA A 740 28.84 24.96 -13.82
C ALA A 740 29.53 26.16 -14.47
N ALA A 741 29.32 26.35 -15.77
CA ALA A 741 29.95 27.40 -16.55
C ALA A 741 29.67 28.80 -15.99
N HIS A 742 28.42 29.04 -15.57
CA HIS A 742 27.99 30.32 -14.99
C HIS A 742 28.68 30.61 -13.64
N THR A 743 28.95 29.58 -12.83
CA THR A 743 29.74 29.71 -11.60
C THR A 743 31.15 30.19 -11.92
N ILE A 744 31.80 29.57 -12.91
CA ILE A 744 33.18 29.92 -13.28
C ILE A 744 33.25 31.30 -13.94
N ALA A 745 32.27 31.65 -14.78
CA ALA A 745 32.15 33.00 -15.34
C ALA A 745 32.02 34.07 -14.24
N LEU A 746 31.27 33.78 -13.17
CA LEU A 746 31.14 34.66 -12.01
C LEU A 746 32.48 34.80 -11.26
N VAL A 747 33.13 33.68 -10.93
CA VAL A 747 34.41 33.66 -10.21
C VAL A 747 35.55 34.33 -10.99
N LYS A 748 35.50 34.29 -12.33
CA LYS A 748 36.42 34.98 -13.23
C LYS A 748 36.36 36.50 -13.10
N LYS A 749 35.18 37.07 -12.85
CA LYS A 749 34.95 38.52 -12.78
C LYS A 749 34.87 39.09 -11.37
N CYS A 750 34.53 38.28 -10.38
CA CYS A 750 34.34 38.74 -9.00
C CYS A 750 35.50 38.32 -8.08
N ALA A 751 35.85 39.18 -7.13
CA ALA A 751 36.98 39.01 -6.21
C ALA A 751 36.60 38.15 -4.99
N PHE A 752 36.22 36.90 -5.23
CA PHE A 752 36.01 35.91 -4.16
C PHE A 752 37.28 35.67 -3.33
N PRO A 753 37.15 35.10 -2.10
CA PRO A 753 38.28 34.71 -1.28
C PRO A 753 39.30 33.86 -2.05
N ARG A 754 40.57 33.97 -1.66
CA ARG A 754 41.69 33.27 -2.32
C ARG A 754 41.42 31.78 -2.54
N VAL A 755 40.79 31.11 -1.58
CA VAL A 755 40.33 29.72 -1.71
C VAL A 755 38.82 29.71 -1.52
N LEU A 756 38.12 29.26 -2.55
CA LEU A 756 36.67 29.15 -2.59
C LEU A 756 36.29 27.69 -2.86
N HIS A 757 35.62 27.06 -1.90
CA HIS A 757 35.03 25.74 -2.13
C HIS A 757 33.77 25.86 -3.00
N LEU A 758 33.51 24.85 -3.82
CA LEU A 758 32.34 24.77 -4.68
C LEU A 758 31.43 23.69 -4.14
N GLN A 759 30.18 24.05 -3.79
CA GLN A 759 29.20 23.06 -3.41
C GLN A 759 28.50 22.50 -4.63
N LEU A 760 28.63 21.21 -4.86
CA LEU A 760 28.04 20.54 -6.02
C LEU A 760 26.83 19.71 -5.60
N ARG A 761 25.87 19.59 -6.53
CA ARG A 761 24.74 18.66 -6.41
C ARG A 761 25.26 17.23 -6.60
N ASN A 762 25.09 16.37 -5.61
CA ASN A 762 25.59 15.01 -5.65
C ASN A 762 24.59 14.08 -6.32
N TYR A 763 25.11 13.24 -7.21
CA TYR A 763 24.43 12.16 -7.89
C TYR A 763 25.30 10.91 -7.82
N VAL A 764 24.66 9.74 -7.89
CA VAL A 764 25.35 8.45 -7.93
C VAL A 764 24.84 7.63 -9.11
N TYR A 765 25.71 6.94 -9.86
CA TYR A 765 25.35 6.08 -11.00
C TYR A 765 24.81 6.80 -12.24
N SER A 766 23.88 7.74 -12.09
CA SER A 766 23.36 8.64 -13.11
C SER A 766 22.79 9.90 -12.46
N PHE A 767 22.49 10.92 -13.27
CA PHE A 767 21.84 12.15 -12.81
C PHE A 767 20.38 11.95 -12.34
N GLU A 768 19.84 10.73 -12.41
CA GLU A 768 18.51 10.37 -11.89
C GLU A 768 18.54 10.04 -10.39
N TRP A 769 19.71 9.79 -9.81
CA TRP A 769 19.85 9.37 -8.42
C TRP A 769 20.52 10.46 -7.57
N PRO A 770 19.75 11.45 -7.08
CA PRO A 770 20.29 12.48 -6.20
C PRO A 770 20.75 11.88 -4.86
N SER A 771 21.93 12.28 -4.40
CA SER A 771 22.56 11.83 -3.15
C SER A 771 22.83 12.98 -2.16
N GLY A 772 22.31 14.18 -2.45
CA GLY A 772 22.36 15.35 -1.57
C GLY A 772 23.32 16.45 -2.05
N TRP A 773 23.82 17.28 -1.12
CA TRP A 773 24.57 18.51 -1.40
C TRP A 773 25.95 18.53 -0.71
N ARG A 774 26.58 17.36 -0.61
CA ARG A 774 27.76 17.14 0.25
C ARG A 774 29.08 17.09 -0.48
N SER A 775 29.10 17.35 -1.77
CA SER A 775 30.35 17.55 -2.49
C SER A 775 30.77 19.01 -2.34
N TRP A 776 31.88 19.20 -1.63
CA TRP A 776 32.46 20.51 -1.34
C TRP A 776 34.00 20.52 -1.48
N ARG A 777 34.60 19.38 -1.85
CA ARG A 777 36.06 19.23 -1.96
C ARG A 777 36.61 19.93 -3.20
N ALA A 778 35.81 20.02 -4.26
CA ALA A 778 36.08 20.88 -5.40
C ALA A 778 36.28 22.33 -4.92
N GLN A 779 37.36 22.95 -5.38
CA GLN A 779 37.71 24.30 -4.94
C GLN A 779 38.42 25.08 -6.05
N VAL A 780 38.28 26.39 -6.01
CA VAL A 780 39.03 27.35 -6.83
C VAL A 780 40.03 28.06 -5.94
N GLU A 781 41.30 28.08 -6.34
CA GLU A 781 42.34 28.84 -5.66
C GLU A 781 42.97 29.89 -6.58
N GLU A 782 43.15 31.12 -6.08
CA GLU A 782 44.08 32.07 -6.68
C GLU A 782 45.53 31.60 -6.43
N TRP A 783 46.15 31.12 -7.52
CA TRP A 783 47.37 30.32 -7.47
C TRP A 783 48.61 31.17 -7.21
N GLY A 784 49.36 30.84 -6.16
CA GLY A 784 50.55 31.55 -5.74
C GLY A 784 51.76 30.64 -5.48
N PRO A 785 52.89 31.21 -5.04
CA PRO A 785 54.17 30.47 -4.91
C PRO A 785 54.13 29.29 -3.92
N LYS A 786 53.18 29.29 -2.97
CA LYS A 786 53.00 28.23 -1.97
C LYS A 786 51.80 27.33 -2.27
N SER A 787 51.15 27.51 -3.41
CA SER A 787 49.97 26.73 -3.79
C SER A 787 50.37 25.30 -4.14
N GLN A 788 49.49 24.37 -3.80
CA GLN A 788 49.61 22.96 -4.10
C GLN A 788 48.24 22.45 -4.51
N TYR A 789 48.22 21.49 -5.43
CA TYR A 789 47.00 20.85 -5.86
C TYR A 789 46.46 19.99 -4.72
N VAL A 790 45.33 20.38 -4.16
CA VAL A 790 44.71 19.75 -2.98
C VAL A 790 43.23 19.54 -3.28
N HIS A 791 42.67 18.45 -2.74
CA HIS A 791 41.25 18.12 -2.82
C HIS A 791 40.77 17.65 -1.45
N SER A 792 40.87 18.56 -0.50
CA SER A 792 40.47 18.35 0.88
C SER A 792 40.19 19.70 1.52
N TYR A 793 39.47 19.68 2.63
CA TYR A 793 39.19 20.89 3.41
C TYR A 793 40.18 21.03 4.56
N SER A 794 40.60 22.27 4.81
CA SER A 794 41.17 22.67 6.08
C SER A 794 40.82 24.14 6.33
N LYS A 795 40.34 24.47 7.52
CA LYS A 795 39.94 25.83 7.89
C LYS A 795 41.05 26.86 7.69
N ALA A 796 42.31 26.46 7.85
CA ALA A 796 43.48 27.32 7.65
C ALA A 796 43.72 27.72 6.19
N ARG A 797 43.21 26.93 5.24
CA ARG A 797 43.37 27.17 3.79
C ARG A 797 42.21 28.01 3.23
N GLY A 798 40.99 27.77 3.69
CA GLY A 798 39.79 28.51 3.32
C GLY A 798 38.54 27.89 3.94
N ASP A 799 37.57 28.72 4.33
CA ASP A 799 36.33 28.30 5.00
C ASP A 799 35.06 28.79 4.27
N HIS A 800 35.21 29.35 3.07
CA HIS A 800 34.11 29.86 2.25
C HIS A 800 33.70 28.83 1.20
N ILE A 801 32.39 28.66 1.02
CA ILE A 801 31.81 27.78 0.01
C ILE A 801 30.73 28.50 -0.78
N LEU A 802 30.79 28.43 -2.11
CA LEU A 802 29.72 28.92 -2.98
C LEU A 802 28.66 27.83 -3.16
N TRP A 803 27.43 28.12 -2.76
CA TRP A 803 26.30 27.19 -2.83
C TRP A 803 25.93 26.88 -4.29
N ASP A 804 25.41 25.69 -4.58
CA ASP A 804 24.86 25.32 -5.91
C ASP A 804 25.76 25.71 -7.10
N ALA A 805 27.01 25.26 -7.05
CA ALA A 805 28.09 25.67 -7.94
C ALA A 805 28.31 24.71 -9.13
N GLY A 806 27.59 23.59 -9.20
CA GLY A 806 27.71 22.57 -10.24
C GLY A 806 27.21 21.19 -9.81
N TRP A 807 27.78 20.13 -10.40
CA TRP A 807 27.34 18.75 -10.22
C TRP A 807 28.49 17.80 -9.86
N HIS A 808 28.22 16.81 -9.02
CA HIS A 808 29.13 15.71 -8.72
C HIS A 808 28.43 14.37 -9.02
N CYS A 809 28.88 13.62 -10.03
CA CYS A 809 28.26 12.36 -10.43
C CYS A 809 29.17 11.16 -10.12
N SER A 810 29.13 10.70 -8.87
CA SER A 810 29.98 9.59 -8.42
C SER A 810 29.52 8.26 -9.03
N PHE A 811 30.47 7.41 -9.42
CA PHE A 811 30.19 6.13 -10.08
C PHE A 811 29.30 6.23 -11.34
N CYS A 812 29.33 7.36 -12.06
CA CYS A 812 28.54 7.54 -13.29
C CYS A 812 29.30 7.03 -14.52
N PHE A 813 29.29 5.70 -14.69
CA PHE A 813 29.98 5.02 -15.79
C PHE A 813 29.05 4.40 -16.80
N LYS A 814 29.56 4.21 -18.02
CA LYS A 814 28.86 3.55 -19.11
C LYS A 814 28.79 2.03 -18.94
N THR A 815 29.81 1.42 -18.32
CA THR A 815 29.92 -0.05 -18.21
C THR A 815 30.18 -0.51 -16.79
N ILE A 816 29.65 -1.69 -16.42
CA ILE A 816 29.84 -2.31 -15.10
C ILE A 816 31.33 -2.58 -14.79
N GLU A 817 32.15 -2.84 -15.81
CA GLU A 817 33.59 -3.05 -15.65
C GLU A 817 34.29 -1.81 -15.08
N GLU A 818 33.83 -0.61 -15.45
CA GLU A 818 34.38 0.65 -14.92
C GLU A 818 34.03 0.85 -13.44
N PHE A 819 32.84 0.41 -13.00
CA PHE A 819 32.50 0.36 -11.57
C PHE A 819 33.48 -0.53 -10.82
N VAL A 820 33.70 -1.76 -11.30
CA VAL A 820 34.66 -2.71 -10.70
C VAL A 820 36.07 -2.10 -10.66
N THR A 821 36.47 -1.42 -11.73
CA THR A 821 37.77 -0.75 -11.84
C THR A 821 37.91 0.38 -10.81
N LYS A 822 36.92 1.28 -10.67
CA LYS A 822 36.95 2.35 -9.65
C LYS A 822 36.96 1.77 -8.25
N MET A 823 36.08 0.80 -7.95
CA MET A 823 36.01 0.13 -6.64
C MET A 823 37.35 -0.49 -6.22
N ARG A 824 38.10 -1.08 -7.15
CA ARG A 824 39.42 -1.69 -6.88
C ARG A 824 40.58 -0.69 -6.89
N GLY A 825 40.44 0.41 -7.64
CA GLY A 825 41.56 1.26 -8.04
C GLY A 825 41.72 2.56 -7.25
N TYR A 826 40.62 3.13 -6.76
CA TYR A 826 40.65 4.43 -6.07
C TYR A 826 41.10 4.33 -4.61
N SER A 827 41.30 5.48 -3.95
CA SER A 827 41.92 5.53 -2.63
C SER A 827 41.10 4.87 -1.52
N HIS A 828 39.80 4.71 -1.73
CA HIS A 828 38.87 4.05 -0.82
C HIS A 828 38.59 2.58 -1.20
N ALA A 829 39.51 1.91 -1.90
CA ALA A 829 39.39 0.49 -2.24
C ALA A 829 39.29 -0.43 -0.99
N ASP A 830 39.68 0.07 0.19
CA ASP A 830 39.52 -0.59 1.47
C ASP A 830 38.04 -0.87 1.82
N ARG A 831 37.10 -0.08 1.28
CA ARG A 831 35.64 -0.29 1.45
C ARG A 831 35.16 -1.65 0.94
N ILE A 832 35.93 -2.33 0.09
CA ILE A 832 35.64 -3.71 -0.31
C ILE A 832 35.70 -4.65 0.90
N GLY A 833 36.57 -4.37 1.89
CA GLY A 833 36.57 -5.08 3.17
C GLY A 833 36.81 -6.60 3.07
N GLY A 834 37.41 -7.07 1.97
CA GLY A 834 37.56 -8.50 1.65
C GLY A 834 36.30 -9.18 1.11
N ASP A 835 35.17 -8.48 1.02
CA ASP A 835 33.94 -9.00 0.42
C ASP A 835 33.99 -8.90 -1.10
N MET A 836 34.53 -9.96 -1.72
CA MET A 836 34.64 -10.03 -3.19
C MET A 836 33.28 -10.16 -3.87
N SER A 837 32.21 -10.50 -3.15
CA SER A 837 30.86 -10.53 -3.73
C SER A 837 30.42 -9.12 -4.14
N LEU A 838 31.00 -8.07 -3.55
CA LEU A 838 30.68 -6.69 -3.91
C LEU A 838 30.99 -6.37 -5.38
N LEU A 839 31.94 -7.10 -5.96
CA LEU A 839 32.48 -6.92 -7.30
C LEU A 839 31.76 -7.78 -8.36
N ASP A 840 30.74 -8.56 -7.98
CA ASP A 840 29.95 -9.35 -8.93
C ASP A 840 29.13 -8.43 -9.86
N PRO A 841 29.29 -8.53 -11.20
CA PRO A 841 28.57 -7.68 -12.14
C PRO A 841 27.05 -7.72 -11.98
N LYS A 842 26.45 -8.88 -11.65
CA LYS A 842 25.00 -9.00 -11.44
C LYS A 842 24.57 -8.19 -10.21
N ARG A 843 25.29 -8.35 -9.10
CA ARG A 843 25.06 -7.57 -7.88
C ARG A 843 25.20 -6.07 -8.12
N ILE A 844 26.23 -5.64 -8.84
CA ILE A 844 26.45 -4.21 -9.16
C ILE A 844 25.26 -3.68 -9.95
N GLN A 845 24.82 -4.39 -10.99
CA GLN A 845 23.65 -4.02 -11.79
C GLN A 845 22.39 -3.89 -10.92
N GLU A 846 22.10 -4.89 -10.07
CA GLU A 846 20.96 -4.85 -9.15
C GLU A 846 21.05 -3.69 -8.15
N THR A 847 22.25 -3.36 -7.69
CA THR A 847 22.51 -2.27 -6.74
C THR A 847 22.26 -0.91 -7.39
N ILE A 848 22.72 -0.71 -8.63
CA ILE A 848 22.45 0.48 -9.44
C ILE A 848 20.94 0.62 -9.69
N CYS A 849 20.27 -0.44 -10.16
CA CYS A 849 18.83 -0.41 -10.44
C CYS A 849 17.96 -0.13 -9.21
N SER A 850 18.48 -0.41 -8.01
CA SER A 850 17.77 -0.18 -6.74
C SER A 850 18.21 1.09 -6.01
N GLY A 851 19.15 1.86 -6.57
CA GLY A 851 19.65 3.10 -5.95
C GLY A 851 20.36 2.89 -4.60
N ARG A 852 20.80 1.66 -4.29
CA ARG A 852 21.45 1.33 -3.01
C ARG A 852 22.94 1.68 -3.04
N ASP A 853 23.56 1.84 -1.87
CA ASP A 853 25.01 2.06 -1.75
C ASP A 853 25.81 0.87 -2.32
N ILE A 854 26.81 1.16 -3.17
CA ILE A 854 27.59 0.16 -3.91
C ILE A 854 28.40 -0.75 -2.99
N PHE A 855 28.84 -0.23 -1.84
CA PHE A 855 29.60 -0.95 -0.81
C PHE A 855 28.71 -1.55 0.28
N ASN A 856 27.38 -1.39 0.17
CA ASN A 856 26.40 -1.81 1.19
C ASN A 856 26.69 -1.21 2.58
N MET A 857 27.17 0.04 2.58
CA MET A 857 27.47 0.80 3.79
C MET A 857 26.26 1.67 4.19
N LEU A 858 26.19 2.02 5.47
CA LEU A 858 25.27 3.08 5.93
C LEU A 858 25.73 4.43 5.38
N PRO A 859 24.81 5.40 5.17
CA PRO A 859 25.19 6.71 4.67
C PRO A 859 26.09 7.46 5.67
N GLU A 860 27.00 8.27 5.15
CA GLU A 860 27.78 9.21 5.96
C GLU A 860 26.86 10.33 6.46
N ALA A 861 26.31 10.19 7.67
CA ALA A 861 25.38 11.13 8.28
C ALA A 861 25.81 11.62 9.67
N TYR A 862 25.50 12.88 9.99
CA TYR A 862 25.89 13.53 11.25
C TYR A 862 24.72 13.75 12.20
N THR A 863 23.50 13.44 11.77
CA THR A 863 22.31 13.36 12.62
C THR A 863 21.51 12.11 12.29
N TYR A 864 20.75 11.57 13.26
CA TYR A 864 19.91 10.40 12.99
C TYR A 864 18.81 10.70 11.97
N LYS A 865 18.23 11.91 12.01
CA LYS A 865 17.23 12.36 11.04
C LYS A 865 17.78 12.22 9.61
N GLU A 866 18.94 12.78 9.40
CA GLU A 866 19.63 12.78 8.11
C GLU A 866 20.09 11.37 7.70
N MET A 867 20.51 10.53 8.65
CA MET A 867 20.80 9.12 8.38
C MET A 867 19.56 8.38 7.84
N PHE A 868 18.38 8.62 8.41
CA PHE A 868 17.13 8.05 7.92
C PHE A 868 16.72 8.61 6.55
N GLU A 869 16.95 9.90 6.30
CA GLU A 869 16.70 10.51 4.98
C GLU A 869 17.60 9.91 3.89
N LEU A 870 18.91 9.75 4.17
CA LEU A 870 19.88 9.20 3.21
C LEU A 870 19.83 7.68 3.05
N MET A 871 19.23 6.93 3.98
CA MET A 871 18.99 5.49 3.82
C MET A 871 17.83 5.18 2.87
N HIS A 872 16.98 6.16 2.59
CA HIS A 872 15.83 6.04 1.69
C HIS A 872 15.87 7.16 0.63
N PRO A 873 16.91 7.22 -0.24
CA PRO A 873 16.92 8.17 -1.34
C PRO A 873 15.77 7.80 -2.28
N GLU A 874 14.67 8.55 -2.20
CA GLU A 874 13.63 8.49 -3.22
C GLU A 874 14.18 9.19 -4.46
N PRO A 875 14.23 8.51 -5.63
CA PRO A 875 14.68 9.14 -6.88
C PRO A 875 13.78 10.31 -7.31
#